data_AF-A0A1E3X5J4-F1
#
_entry.id   AF-A0A1E3X5J4-F1
#
_cell.length_a   1.000
_cell.length_b   1.000
_cell.length_c   1.000
_cell.angle_alpha   90.00
_cell.angle_beta   90.00
_cell.angle_gamma   90.00
#
_symmetry.space_group_name_H-M   'P 1'
#
loop_
_entity.id
_entity.type
_entity.pdbx_description
1 polymer ?
#
loop_
_entity_poly.entity_id
_entity_poly.type
_entity_poly.pdbx_seq_one_letter_code
_entity_poly.pdbx_strand_id
1 'polypeptide(L)'
;MVDHEYTNCPNCHTTYRIPRTGHQLKITCKNCHEVFYENLLQEYVQTEHPKKRNKWFVIPAILIVTIIALTFIYQDAENLSSKTPISMPKSSNWMTINYGILVNKSTLTHSGETVGDLIQKIANYTDDLKGLVQQYLEPFSILCHDVLLSKIEPDTLPLVNILSHYPEGSERPTWVDLFREGHYQLYYNNHLIRVFIKGTKPKIGFDKYHSVIRHPIRDVMNSEHTTIDKIEVYVFNNDYANTEIRLNTIPGVIIADELDLSPKQKSIDLASIEEFLNQGVILEAVEVDANNDLYFYGRKAQNQTLAGQPLSLSDIAVIYRSIFHYGDNAPYISLDKHEDNRYAKVNFGGNLENTYAGSVVLEADKLFKTISTGIDPNTHQLMTSKFTKEVPDFLTRNERMLLEEKEVYGLELRYWFYPDSIGTVTDGSIGAVLTHQFIADVERMDVKVNVGSAVKNTIDHLNKNFEQYERADNTFKELSTVGRVMSIINWLKIMDVDDKIELDELLSIKIPAFTTPKRTKKMLAITAASSSANMHLNSRNIRDYTKVYYISDLLDKESKYASDEHLLEVAGNYCSQIDISEIAPLEFLELENSLESINREIEQKKRTLNRYSSRDVDNYNKSVNQQKFLVKKYNNFQLENRFINSIGGGINLRPSEFKRISRNRNAPKLRELRKVKGKIKTVGKVAKSGDWIRNISSGISGSRINKLSTNSWTSSKSVNGNIEYNYHSNSGDYATSSQNLLEWQLKTSVNGSEDIVKYSIASNLLQVYHDGFIKEARGRISSDGKRIVFQ
;
A
#
# COMPACT_ATOMS: atom_id res chain seq x y z
N MET A 1 -9.20 11.14 38.13
CA MET A 1 -9.83 12.46 38.36
C MET A 1 -9.25 13.39 37.31
N VAL A 2 -10.08 13.94 36.41
CA VAL A 2 -9.61 14.87 35.37
C VAL A 2 -9.65 16.28 35.96
N ASP A 3 -8.52 16.98 35.99
CA ASP A 3 -8.46 18.37 36.42
C ASP A 3 -9.20 19.27 35.41
N HIS A 4 -9.99 20.20 35.93
CA HIS A 4 -10.81 21.11 35.14
C HIS A 4 -10.47 22.56 35.44
N GLU A 5 -10.56 23.42 34.42
CA GLU A 5 -10.43 24.87 34.54
C GLU A 5 -11.73 25.57 34.11
N TYR A 6 -11.82 26.87 34.38
CA TYR A 6 -12.98 27.69 34.04
C TYR A 6 -12.54 28.80 33.09
N THR A 7 -13.29 29.00 32.00
CA THR A 7 -13.14 30.17 31.11
C THR A 7 -14.48 30.87 30.95
N ASN A 8 -14.47 32.16 30.60
CA ASN A 8 -15.66 32.97 30.40
C ASN A 8 -15.83 33.31 28.91
N CYS A 9 -17.07 33.25 28.43
CA CYS A 9 -17.37 33.77 27.10
C CYS A 9 -16.98 35.26 27.01
N PRO A 10 -16.20 35.69 26.00
CA PRO A 10 -15.77 37.08 25.87
C PRO A 10 -16.94 38.03 25.59
N ASN A 11 -18.00 37.54 24.92
CA ASN A 11 -19.16 38.36 24.57
C ASN A 11 -20.18 38.51 25.73
N CYS A 12 -20.60 37.41 26.38
CA CYS A 12 -21.65 37.46 27.42
C CYS A 12 -21.21 37.02 28.82
N HIS A 13 -19.91 36.79 29.04
CA HIS A 13 -19.29 36.41 30.32
C HIS A 13 -19.83 35.15 31.00
N THR A 14 -20.59 34.32 30.30
CA THR A 14 -21.03 33.01 30.80
C THR A 14 -19.81 32.10 31.01
N THR A 15 -19.68 31.56 32.22
CA THR A 15 -18.57 30.69 32.62
C THR A 15 -18.78 29.25 32.16
N TYR A 16 -17.74 28.65 31.58
CA TYR A 16 -17.69 27.27 31.13
C TYR A 16 -16.61 26.51 31.88
N ARG A 17 -16.92 25.28 32.31
CA ARG A 17 -15.95 24.34 32.83
C ARG A 17 -15.34 23.56 31.65
N ILE A 18 -14.03 23.69 31.46
CA ILE A 18 -13.29 23.07 30.36
C ILE A 18 -12.24 22.08 30.89
N PRO A 19 -11.94 21.00 30.15
CA PRO A 19 -10.84 20.10 30.50
C PRO A 19 -9.50 20.81 30.30
N ARG A 20 -8.51 20.55 31.19
CA ARG A 20 -7.13 20.96 30.92
C ARG A 20 -6.58 20.17 29.74
N THR A 21 -6.34 20.86 28.62
CA THR A 21 -5.71 20.28 27.43
C THR A 21 -4.57 21.19 26.97
N GLY A 22 -3.41 20.64 26.63
CA GLY A 22 -2.26 21.39 26.08
C GLY A 22 -2.44 21.89 24.64
N HIS A 23 -3.69 22.05 24.21
CA HIS A 23 -4.10 22.43 22.86
C HIS A 23 -5.21 23.48 22.91
N GLN A 24 -5.36 24.26 21.83
CA GLN A 24 -6.36 25.31 21.69
C GLN A 24 -7.77 24.70 21.65
N LEU A 25 -8.64 25.11 22.58
CA LEU A 25 -10.02 24.63 22.63
C LEU A 25 -10.97 25.62 21.94
N LYS A 26 -11.71 25.13 20.95
CA LYS A 26 -12.81 25.87 20.33
C LYS A 26 -14.09 25.73 21.16
N ILE A 27 -14.62 26.84 21.66
CA ILE A 27 -15.79 26.86 22.53
C ILE A 27 -16.89 27.70 21.87
N THR A 28 -18.06 27.11 21.68
CA THR A 28 -19.27 27.83 21.25
C THR A 28 -20.10 28.17 22.48
N CYS A 29 -20.28 29.47 22.74
CA CYS A 29 -21.11 29.92 23.86
C CYS A 29 -22.57 29.51 23.62
N LYS A 30 -23.18 28.78 24.56
CA LYS A 30 -24.58 28.40 24.50
C LYS A 30 -25.56 29.56 24.69
N ASN A 31 -25.10 30.69 25.25
CA ASN A 31 -25.95 31.83 25.57
C ASN A 31 -26.02 32.87 24.43
N CYS A 32 -24.88 33.20 23.81
CA CYS A 32 -24.83 34.20 22.72
C CYS A 32 -24.33 33.63 21.38
N HIS A 33 -24.05 32.33 21.31
CA HIS A 33 -23.55 31.64 20.11
C HIS A 33 -22.19 32.13 19.56
N GLU A 34 -21.50 33.02 20.28
CA GLU A 34 -20.13 33.42 20.00
C GLU A 34 -19.20 32.20 20.03
N VAL A 35 -18.34 32.08 19.02
CA VAL A 35 -17.31 31.05 18.95
C VAL A 35 -15.98 31.69 19.29
N PHE A 36 -15.36 31.25 20.38
CA PHE A 36 -14.07 31.76 20.84
C PHE A 36 -13.10 30.60 21.14
N TYR A 37 -11.81 30.93 21.21
CA TYR A 37 -10.74 29.96 21.37
C TYR A 37 -9.94 30.29 22.63
N GLU A 38 -9.75 29.31 23.50
CA GLU A 38 -8.89 29.45 24.69
C GLU A 38 -7.55 28.75 24.45
N ASN A 39 -6.45 29.48 24.63
CA ASN A 39 -5.08 28.97 24.48
C ASN A 39 -4.45 28.82 25.87
N LEU A 40 -4.37 27.58 26.37
CA LEU A 40 -3.67 27.29 27.62
C LEU A 40 -2.21 26.93 27.32
N LEU A 41 -1.40 27.95 27.01
CA LEU A 41 0.05 27.78 26.89
C LEU A 41 0.68 27.73 28.30
N GLN A 42 1.45 26.68 28.53
CA GLN A 42 2.24 26.49 29.74
C GLN A 42 3.37 27.54 29.76
N GLU A 43 3.25 28.59 30.59
CA GLU A 43 4.34 29.55 30.80
C GLU A 43 5.51 28.84 31.48
N TYR A 44 6.55 28.53 30.69
CA TYR A 44 7.84 28.06 31.16
C TYR A 44 8.61 29.27 31.72
N VAL A 45 8.42 29.56 33.00
CA VAL A 45 9.23 30.57 33.71
C VAL A 45 10.63 30.01 33.94
N GLN A 46 11.58 30.45 33.12
CA GLN A 46 13.00 30.43 33.46
C GLN A 46 13.21 31.27 34.73
N THR A 47 13.73 30.68 35.79
CA THR A 47 14.36 31.43 36.88
C THR A 47 15.71 30.84 37.22
N GLU A 48 16.68 31.74 37.26
CA GLU A 48 18.08 31.57 37.54
C GLU A 48 18.32 31.05 38.98
N HIS A 49 19.48 30.41 39.16
CA HIS A 49 20.05 30.09 40.47
C HIS A 49 20.19 31.33 41.35
N PRO A 50 19.94 31.21 42.67
CA PRO A 50 21.09 31.30 43.57
C PRO A 50 21.06 30.42 44.84
N LYS A 51 22.28 29.96 45.20
CA LYS A 51 22.92 29.82 46.52
C LYS A 51 22.20 29.16 47.72
N LYS A 52 22.89 28.11 48.19
CA LYS A 52 22.98 27.54 49.55
C LYS A 52 22.57 28.48 50.70
N ARG A 53 21.69 27.98 51.58
CA ARG A 53 21.81 28.14 53.04
C ARG A 53 21.03 27.06 53.80
N ASN A 54 21.73 26.39 54.72
CA ASN A 54 21.22 25.40 55.67
C ASN A 54 20.05 25.93 56.52
N LYS A 55 19.10 25.06 56.88
CA LYS A 55 18.77 24.78 58.29
C LYS A 55 17.92 23.51 58.47
N TRP A 56 18.45 22.73 59.40
CA TRP A 56 17.99 21.56 60.12
C TRP A 56 16.66 21.79 60.89
N PHE A 57 16.06 20.69 61.39
CA PHE A 57 14.78 20.51 62.10
C PHE A 57 13.56 20.46 61.15
N VAL A 58 12.88 19.33 60.89
CA VAL A 58 12.08 18.51 61.83
C VAL A 58 12.01 17.06 61.31
N ILE A 59 12.69 16.13 61.97
CA ILE A 59 12.53 14.66 61.80
C ILE A 59 12.48 14.06 63.21
N PRO A 60 11.30 13.99 63.86
CA PRO A 60 11.04 12.77 64.64
C PRO A 60 9.57 12.30 64.67
N ALA A 61 8.62 12.94 63.96
CA ALA A 61 7.19 12.59 64.09
C ALA A 61 6.68 11.52 63.11
N ILE A 62 7.31 11.34 61.94
CA ILE A 62 6.77 10.51 60.85
C ILE A 62 7.19 9.03 60.97
N LEU A 63 8.29 8.75 61.67
CA LEU A 63 8.81 7.38 61.89
C LEU A 63 8.04 6.58 62.96
N ILE A 64 7.34 7.26 63.88
CA ILE A 64 6.59 6.58 64.96
C ILE A 64 5.22 6.11 64.48
N VAL A 65 4.59 6.83 63.55
CA VAL A 65 3.27 6.48 62.98
C VAL A 65 3.37 5.27 62.04
N THR A 66 4.49 5.10 61.34
CA THR A 66 4.71 3.96 60.43
C THR A 66 4.98 2.65 61.17
N ILE A 67 5.60 2.70 62.35
CA ILE A 67 5.90 1.49 63.15
C ILE A 67 4.63 0.97 63.85
N ILE A 68 3.73 1.84 64.32
CA ILE A 68 2.48 1.43 64.99
C ILE A 68 1.48 0.80 64.00
N ALA A 69 1.45 1.26 62.75
CA ALA A 69 0.61 0.67 61.71
C ALA A 69 1.08 -0.74 61.28
N LEU A 70 2.40 -0.99 61.30
CA LEU A 70 2.97 -2.29 60.98
C LEU A 70 2.72 -3.34 62.07
N THR A 71 2.59 -2.94 63.34
CA THR A 71 2.27 -3.86 64.44
C THR A 71 0.79 -4.30 64.47
N PHE A 72 -0.14 -3.45 64.00
CA PHE A 72 -1.56 -3.83 63.93
C PHE A 72 -1.87 -4.77 62.75
N ILE A 73 -1.13 -4.68 61.66
CA ILE A 73 -1.32 -5.56 60.48
C ILE A 73 -0.71 -6.95 60.71
N TYR A 74 0.29 -7.08 61.58
CA TYR A 74 0.92 -8.37 61.88
C TYR A 74 0.10 -9.23 62.87
N GLN A 75 -0.75 -8.63 63.71
CA GLN A 75 -1.53 -9.34 64.74
C GLN A 75 -2.83 -9.98 64.21
N ASP A 76 -3.33 -9.56 63.05
CA ASP A 76 -4.51 -10.18 62.40
C ASP A 76 -4.15 -11.39 61.51
N ALA A 77 -2.86 -11.67 61.30
CA ALA A 77 -2.40 -12.73 60.39
C ALA A 77 -2.24 -14.12 61.04
N GLU A 78 -2.30 -14.25 62.38
CA GLU A 78 -2.06 -15.53 63.06
C GLU A 78 -3.30 -16.30 63.52
N ASN A 79 -4.52 -15.76 63.38
CA ASN A 79 -5.74 -16.48 63.80
C ASN A 79 -6.82 -16.44 62.71
N LEU A 80 -6.70 -17.26 61.67
CA LEU A 80 -7.80 -18.12 61.19
C LEU A 80 -7.28 -19.11 60.13
N SER A 81 -6.64 -20.18 60.62
CA SER A 81 -6.50 -21.43 59.88
C SER A 81 -7.77 -22.27 60.09
N SER A 82 -8.65 -22.35 59.09
CA SER A 82 -9.57 -23.47 58.97
C SER A 82 -9.86 -23.82 57.49
N LYS A 83 -9.40 -25.02 57.13
CA LYS A 83 -9.78 -25.89 56.01
C LYS A 83 -10.61 -25.25 54.88
N THR A 84 -9.93 -24.84 53.82
CA THR A 84 -10.47 -24.79 52.46
C THR A 84 -9.45 -25.43 51.52
N PRO A 85 -9.86 -26.20 50.49
CA PRO A 85 -8.91 -26.80 49.58
C PRO A 85 -8.17 -25.67 48.86
N ILE A 86 -6.85 -25.63 48.99
CA ILE A 86 -6.00 -24.73 48.21
C ILE A 86 -6.18 -25.15 46.75
N SER A 87 -7.08 -24.48 46.03
CA SER A 87 -7.03 -24.49 44.57
C SER A 87 -5.72 -23.80 44.21
N MET A 88 -4.76 -24.55 43.67
CA MET A 88 -3.63 -23.94 42.96
C MET A 88 -4.19 -22.85 42.02
N PRO A 89 -3.59 -21.64 41.97
CA PRO A 89 -4.02 -20.65 41.01
C PRO A 89 -3.87 -21.29 39.62
N LYS A 90 -4.99 -21.48 38.92
CA LYS A 90 -5.02 -22.01 37.56
C LYS A 90 -3.96 -21.26 36.77
N SER A 91 -2.90 -21.95 36.36
CA SER A 91 -1.92 -21.40 35.44
C SER A 91 -2.69 -20.83 34.26
N SER A 92 -2.55 -19.54 34.00
CA SER A 92 -3.14 -18.93 32.80
C SER A 92 -2.67 -19.70 31.58
N ASN A 93 -3.60 -20.24 30.79
CA ASN A 93 -3.31 -20.98 29.55
C ASN A 93 -2.73 -20.08 28.44
N TRP A 94 -2.61 -18.79 28.72
CA TRP A 94 -2.00 -17.79 27.85
C TRP A 94 -0.51 -17.68 28.08
N MET A 95 0.22 -17.73 26.97
CA MET A 95 1.64 -17.45 26.87
C MET A 95 1.86 -16.12 26.17
N THR A 96 2.86 -15.36 26.63
CA THR A 96 3.33 -14.15 25.97
C THR A 96 4.63 -14.41 25.22
N ILE A 97 4.68 -14.05 23.95
CA ILE A 97 5.83 -14.17 23.05
C ILE A 97 6.34 -12.76 22.79
N ASN A 98 7.52 -12.41 23.30
CA ASN A 98 8.15 -11.12 23.01
C ASN A 98 9.10 -11.26 21.82
N TYR A 99 8.74 -10.64 20.70
CA TYR A 99 9.47 -10.72 19.43
C TYR A 99 10.17 -9.41 19.06
N GLY A 100 10.16 -8.40 19.93
CA GLY A 100 10.60 -7.04 19.61
C GLY A 100 12.05 -6.89 19.17
N ILE A 101 12.92 -7.85 19.51
CA ILE A 101 14.33 -7.87 19.06
C ILE A 101 14.49 -8.39 17.62
N LEU A 102 13.50 -9.11 17.11
CA LEU A 102 13.48 -9.65 15.75
C LEU A 102 12.98 -8.63 14.73
N VAL A 103 12.26 -7.60 15.19
CA VAL A 103 11.73 -6.53 14.35
C VAL A 103 12.87 -5.65 13.83
N ASN A 104 12.96 -5.49 12.51
CA ASN A 104 13.84 -4.49 11.92
C ASN A 104 13.25 -3.08 12.08
N LYS A 105 13.53 -2.48 13.24
CA LYS A 105 13.05 -1.14 13.62
C LYS A 105 13.57 -0.03 12.72
N SER A 106 14.64 -0.27 11.96
CA SER A 106 15.24 0.72 11.06
C SER A 106 14.55 0.82 9.69
N THR A 107 13.69 -0.15 9.36
CA THR A 107 12.95 -0.18 8.10
C THR A 107 12.07 1.06 7.98
N LEU A 108 12.18 1.77 6.86
CA LEU A 108 11.30 2.89 6.55
C LEU A 108 9.95 2.38 6.08
N THR A 109 8.89 2.93 6.68
CA THR A 109 7.51 2.73 6.23
C THR A 109 7.15 3.77 5.17
N HIS A 110 5.96 3.64 4.59
CA HIS A 110 5.46 4.60 3.60
C HIS A 110 5.10 5.98 4.16
N SER A 111 5.12 6.18 5.49
CA SER A 111 5.07 7.54 6.06
C SER A 111 6.42 8.26 5.97
N GLY A 112 7.50 7.55 5.65
CA GLY A 112 8.88 8.02 5.75
C GLY A 112 9.46 7.93 7.16
N GLU A 113 8.70 7.46 8.14
CA GLU A 113 9.18 7.17 9.49
C GLU A 113 9.61 5.70 9.60
N THR A 114 10.52 5.42 10.54
CA THR A 114 10.96 4.06 10.78
C THR A 114 9.89 3.25 11.51
N VAL A 115 9.88 1.93 11.33
CA VAL A 115 9.00 1.01 12.08
C VAL A 115 9.16 1.22 13.60
N GLY A 116 10.39 1.46 14.07
CA GLY A 116 10.67 1.71 15.49
C GLY A 116 10.01 2.97 16.04
N ASP A 117 10.08 4.08 15.30
CA ASP A 117 9.47 5.35 15.70
C ASP A 117 7.94 5.23 15.75
N LEU A 118 7.35 4.52 14.80
CA LEU A 118 5.92 4.30 14.73
C LEU A 118 5.42 3.41 15.87
N ILE A 119 6.12 2.32 16.21
CA ILE A 119 5.76 1.45 17.34
C ILE A 119 5.61 2.24 18.64
N GLN A 120 6.54 3.16 18.92
CA GLN A 120 6.49 3.99 20.13
C GLN A 120 5.27 4.91 20.18
N LYS A 121 4.72 5.26 19.02
CA LYS A 121 3.53 6.11 18.90
C LYS A 121 2.24 5.32 19.03
N ILE A 122 2.18 4.02 18.68
CA ILE A 122 0.92 3.24 18.64
C ILE A 122 0.09 3.36 19.92
N ALA A 123 0.72 3.35 21.10
CA ALA A 123 0.00 3.43 22.39
C ALA A 123 -0.83 4.72 22.57
N ASN A 124 -0.52 5.78 21.83
CA ASN A 124 -1.09 7.12 22.01
C ASN A 124 -1.98 7.58 20.84
N TYR A 125 -2.19 6.75 19.79
CA TYR A 125 -2.82 7.19 18.55
C TYR A 125 -3.78 6.15 17.90
N THR A 126 -4.38 6.53 16.77
CA THR A 126 -5.47 5.83 16.04
C THR A 126 -5.04 4.54 15.33
N ASP A 127 -6.03 3.76 14.87
CA ASP A 127 -5.82 2.52 14.09
C ASP A 127 -5.05 2.77 12.77
N ASP A 128 -5.05 3.98 12.22
CA ASP A 128 -4.28 4.34 11.00
C ASP A 128 -2.76 4.13 11.18
N LEU A 129 -2.24 4.32 12.39
CA LEU A 129 -0.83 4.09 12.70
C LEU A 129 -0.49 2.60 12.78
N LYS A 130 -1.43 1.76 13.18
CA LYS A 130 -1.25 0.30 13.12
C LYS A 130 -1.13 -0.16 11.67
N GLY A 131 -1.90 0.44 10.76
CA GLY A 131 -1.83 0.17 9.33
C GLY A 131 -0.43 0.36 8.73
N LEU A 132 0.32 1.36 9.21
CA LEU A 132 1.69 1.62 8.73
C LEU A 132 2.68 0.50 9.10
N VAL A 133 2.43 -0.20 10.21
CA VAL A 133 3.33 -1.22 10.75
C VAL A 133 2.82 -2.65 10.59
N GLN A 134 1.53 -2.86 10.28
CA GLN A 134 0.87 -4.17 10.19
C GLN A 134 1.67 -5.13 9.30
N GLN A 135 2.02 -4.74 8.07
CA GLN A 135 2.78 -5.57 7.13
C GLN A 135 4.16 -6.01 7.66
N TYR A 136 4.73 -5.31 8.64
CA TYR A 136 6.04 -5.61 9.21
C TYR A 136 5.94 -6.41 10.52
N LEU A 137 4.80 -6.38 11.20
CA LEU A 137 4.63 -6.95 12.54
C LEU A 137 3.68 -8.15 12.58
N GLU A 138 2.68 -8.18 11.71
CA GLU A 138 1.71 -9.27 11.65
C GLU A 138 2.33 -10.61 11.22
N PRO A 139 3.30 -10.68 10.28
CA PRO A 139 3.95 -11.94 9.91
C PRO A 139 4.65 -12.67 11.06
N PHE A 140 5.03 -11.97 12.15
CA PHE A 140 5.59 -12.62 13.34
C PHE A 140 4.60 -13.52 14.07
N SER A 141 3.32 -13.52 13.70
CA SER A 141 2.35 -14.49 14.21
C SER A 141 2.80 -15.93 13.96
N ILE A 142 3.63 -16.19 12.92
CA ILE A 142 4.20 -17.52 12.62
C ILE A 142 4.85 -18.18 13.84
N LEU A 143 5.41 -17.37 14.75
CA LEU A 143 6.00 -17.82 16.01
C LEU A 143 5.01 -18.55 16.93
N CYS A 144 3.70 -18.38 16.76
CA CYS A 144 2.69 -19.10 17.52
C CYS A 144 2.86 -20.62 17.42
N HIS A 145 3.15 -21.12 16.21
CA HIS A 145 3.37 -22.55 16.00
C HIS A 145 4.66 -23.02 16.67
N ASP A 146 5.77 -22.34 16.43
CA ASP A 146 7.08 -22.70 16.98
C ASP A 146 7.07 -22.71 18.52
N VAL A 147 6.45 -21.69 19.10
CA VAL A 147 6.33 -21.54 20.55
C VAL A 147 5.43 -22.62 21.13
N LEU A 148 4.33 -22.97 20.46
CA LEU A 148 3.46 -24.06 20.90
C LEU A 148 4.24 -25.37 21.01
N LEU A 149 5.08 -25.70 20.04
CA LEU A 149 5.89 -26.92 20.04
C LEU A 149 6.89 -27.01 21.22
N SER A 150 7.24 -25.89 21.85
CA SER A 150 8.04 -25.90 23.09
C SER A 150 7.24 -26.30 24.34
N LYS A 151 5.91 -26.33 24.25
CA LYS A 151 4.97 -26.61 25.35
C LYS A 151 4.29 -27.95 25.24
N ILE A 152 4.07 -28.40 24.02
CA ILE A 152 3.48 -29.71 23.73
C ILE A 152 4.58 -30.66 23.28
N GLU A 153 4.38 -31.96 23.45
CA GLU A 153 5.24 -32.93 22.78
C GLU A 153 5.15 -32.70 21.27
N PRO A 154 6.28 -32.79 20.53
CA PRO A 154 6.26 -32.61 19.09
C PRO A 154 5.30 -33.62 18.45
N ASP A 155 4.58 -33.18 17.42
CA ASP A 155 3.63 -34.04 16.72
C ASP A 155 4.36 -35.25 16.13
N THR A 156 3.72 -36.43 16.20
CA THR A 156 4.25 -37.68 15.65
C THR A 156 4.61 -37.53 14.17
N LEU A 157 3.80 -36.77 13.41
CA LEU A 157 4.10 -36.39 12.03
C LEU A 157 4.31 -34.87 11.97
N PRO A 158 5.39 -34.38 11.34
CA PRO A 158 5.60 -32.95 11.23
C PRO A 158 4.47 -32.30 10.45
N LEU A 159 4.10 -31.10 10.87
CA LEU A 159 3.10 -30.29 10.17
C LEU A 159 3.81 -29.39 9.16
N VAL A 160 3.19 -29.17 8.01
CA VAL A 160 3.66 -28.25 6.97
C VAL A 160 2.72 -27.05 6.92
N ASN A 161 3.29 -25.84 6.81
CA ASN A 161 2.51 -24.62 6.62
C ASN A 161 1.86 -24.64 5.23
N ILE A 162 0.57 -24.31 5.13
CA ILE A 162 -0.12 -24.29 3.83
C ILE A 162 0.47 -23.27 2.86
N LEU A 163 1.03 -22.17 3.37
CA LEU A 163 1.68 -21.13 2.55
C LEU A 163 2.86 -21.66 1.74
N SER A 164 3.48 -22.73 2.22
CA SER A 164 4.60 -23.38 1.55
C SER A 164 4.23 -23.88 0.14
N HIS A 165 2.96 -24.19 -0.12
CA HIS A 165 2.45 -24.58 -1.46
C HIS A 165 2.32 -23.41 -2.44
N TYR A 166 2.45 -22.18 -1.94
CA TYR A 166 2.22 -20.96 -2.70
C TYR A 166 3.35 -19.97 -2.44
N PRO A 167 4.46 -20.00 -3.20
CA PRO A 167 5.52 -18.99 -3.11
C PRO A 167 5.05 -17.59 -3.53
N GLU A 168 5.75 -16.55 -3.06
CA GLU A 168 5.47 -15.17 -3.52
C GLU A 168 5.52 -15.08 -5.05
N GLY A 169 4.56 -14.38 -5.64
CA GLY A 169 4.45 -14.23 -7.09
C GLY A 169 3.98 -15.47 -7.86
N SER A 170 3.83 -16.63 -7.22
CA SER A 170 3.26 -17.82 -7.86
C SER A 170 1.75 -17.68 -8.10
N GLU A 171 1.23 -18.57 -8.96
CA GLU A 171 -0.20 -18.80 -9.08
C GLU A 171 -0.73 -19.31 -7.74
N ARG A 172 -1.83 -18.73 -7.24
CA ARG A 172 -2.30 -18.99 -5.87
C ARG A 172 -3.77 -18.62 -5.68
N PRO A 173 -4.51 -19.26 -4.76
CA PRO A 173 -5.82 -18.77 -4.33
C PRO A 173 -5.74 -17.38 -3.68
N THR A 174 -6.83 -16.62 -3.79
CA THR A 174 -6.89 -15.24 -3.26
C THR A 174 -6.75 -15.20 -1.74
N TRP A 175 -7.20 -16.23 -1.01
CA TRP A 175 -7.02 -16.33 0.46
C TRP A 175 -5.55 -16.38 0.89
N VAL A 176 -4.62 -16.82 0.03
CA VAL A 176 -3.21 -17.02 0.39
C VAL A 176 -2.56 -15.74 0.93
N ASP A 177 -2.85 -14.59 0.31
CA ASP A 177 -2.24 -13.33 0.74
C ASP A 177 -2.74 -12.89 2.14
N LEU A 178 -3.93 -13.33 2.58
CA LEU A 178 -4.42 -13.09 3.95
C LEU A 178 -3.67 -13.93 5.00
N PHE A 179 -3.23 -15.13 4.61
CA PHE A 179 -2.42 -16.00 5.47
C PHE A 179 -0.97 -15.51 5.53
N ARG A 180 -0.41 -15.02 4.41
CA ARG A 180 0.93 -14.40 4.39
C ARG A 180 1.01 -13.16 5.26
N GLU A 181 -0.05 -12.36 5.28
CA GLU A 181 -0.11 -11.20 6.16
C GLU A 181 -0.01 -11.57 7.64
N GLY A 182 -0.47 -12.76 8.02
CA GLY A 182 -0.28 -13.33 9.36
C GLY A 182 -1.51 -13.29 10.27
N HIS A 183 -2.67 -12.82 9.79
CA HIS A 183 -3.92 -12.86 10.56
C HIS A 183 -4.41 -14.29 10.83
N TYR A 184 -4.03 -15.21 9.95
CA TYR A 184 -4.40 -16.63 9.97
C TYR A 184 -3.15 -17.46 9.67
N GLN A 185 -3.05 -18.62 10.31
CA GLN A 185 -2.08 -19.65 9.93
C GLN A 185 -2.76 -21.01 9.89
N LEU A 186 -2.33 -21.86 8.96
CA LEU A 186 -2.77 -23.23 8.88
C LEU A 186 -1.57 -24.13 8.64
N TYR A 187 -1.41 -25.09 9.54
CA TYR A 187 -0.42 -26.16 9.46
C TYR A 187 -1.16 -27.48 9.38
N TYR A 188 -0.64 -28.44 8.60
CA TYR A 188 -1.31 -29.72 8.45
C TYR A 188 -0.33 -30.88 8.21
N ASN A 189 -0.79 -32.08 8.55
CA ASN A 189 -0.21 -33.36 8.15
C ASN A 189 -1.34 -34.28 7.67
N ASN A 190 -1.10 -35.59 7.58
CA ASN A 190 -2.11 -36.52 7.07
C ASN A 190 -3.37 -36.63 7.93
N HIS A 191 -3.30 -36.33 9.23
CA HIS A 191 -4.36 -36.64 10.21
C HIS A 191 -4.86 -35.41 10.98
N LEU A 192 -4.12 -34.31 10.93
CA LEU A 192 -4.36 -33.12 11.74
C LEU A 192 -4.26 -31.86 10.89
N ILE A 193 -5.23 -30.96 11.07
CA ILE A 193 -5.11 -29.55 10.72
C ILE A 193 -5.00 -28.73 12.00
N ARG A 194 -4.01 -27.86 12.09
CA ARG A 194 -3.84 -26.89 13.17
C ARG A 194 -3.98 -25.48 12.62
N VAL A 195 -4.97 -24.74 13.13
CA VAL A 195 -5.28 -23.37 12.72
C VAL A 195 -4.98 -22.40 13.85
N PHE A 196 -4.29 -21.31 13.55
CA PHE A 196 -4.11 -20.17 14.46
C PHE A 196 -4.87 -18.97 13.93
N ILE A 197 -5.72 -18.38 14.77
CA ILE A 197 -6.56 -17.24 14.40
C ILE A 197 -6.56 -16.19 15.50
N LYS A 198 -6.81 -14.93 15.14
CA LYS A 198 -6.99 -13.87 16.14
C LYS A 198 -8.21 -14.15 17.02
N GLY A 199 -8.12 -13.89 18.32
CA GLY A 199 -9.29 -13.93 19.20
C GLY A 199 -9.01 -14.30 20.65
N THR A 200 -10.09 -14.58 21.39
CA THR A 200 -10.04 -14.86 22.83
C THR A 200 -10.44 -16.28 23.18
N LYS A 201 -11.29 -16.92 22.37
CA LYS A 201 -11.75 -18.31 22.55
C LYS A 201 -11.77 -19.05 21.22
N PRO A 202 -11.24 -20.28 21.13
CA PRO A 202 -11.19 -21.06 19.89
C PRO A 202 -12.49 -21.12 19.10
N LYS A 203 -13.59 -21.53 19.74
CA LYS A 203 -14.90 -21.65 19.06
C LYS A 203 -15.39 -20.31 18.51
N ILE A 204 -15.32 -19.24 19.29
CA ILE A 204 -15.76 -17.90 18.87
C ILE A 204 -14.90 -17.39 17.72
N GLY A 205 -13.59 -17.59 17.79
CA GLY A 205 -12.67 -17.23 16.71
C GLY A 205 -13.00 -18.02 15.44
N PHE A 206 -13.16 -19.34 15.55
CA PHE A 206 -13.47 -20.22 14.42
C PHE A 206 -14.77 -19.78 13.75
N ASP A 207 -15.81 -19.53 14.55
CA ASP A 207 -17.12 -19.08 14.04
C ASP A 207 -17.04 -17.71 13.35
N LYS A 208 -16.26 -16.78 13.91
CA LYS A 208 -16.05 -15.42 13.37
C LYS A 208 -15.32 -15.44 12.04
N TYR A 209 -14.31 -16.28 11.90
CA TYR A 209 -13.44 -16.33 10.71
C TYR A 209 -13.75 -17.51 9.78
N HIS A 210 -14.86 -18.21 10.03
CA HIS A 210 -15.27 -19.43 9.32
C HIS A 210 -15.30 -19.24 7.81
N SER A 211 -15.89 -18.14 7.35
CA SER A 211 -16.04 -17.80 5.92
C SER A 211 -14.70 -17.77 5.17
N VAL A 212 -13.62 -17.34 5.83
CA VAL A 212 -12.26 -17.28 5.28
C VAL A 212 -11.52 -18.61 5.44
N ILE A 213 -11.46 -19.17 6.66
CA ILE A 213 -10.61 -20.33 6.96
C ILE A 213 -11.14 -21.65 6.41
N ARG A 214 -12.44 -21.74 6.09
CA ARG A 214 -13.02 -22.95 5.48
C ARG A 214 -12.40 -23.30 4.14
N HIS A 215 -11.93 -22.30 3.38
CA HIS A 215 -11.34 -22.52 2.05
C HIS A 215 -10.03 -23.33 2.13
N PRO A 216 -8.99 -22.89 2.86
CA PRO A 216 -7.76 -23.66 2.98
C PRO A 216 -7.96 -24.99 3.72
N ILE A 217 -8.88 -25.08 4.69
CA ILE A 217 -9.23 -26.37 5.34
C ILE A 217 -9.81 -27.34 4.31
N ARG A 218 -10.74 -26.88 3.46
CA ARG A 218 -11.34 -27.67 2.40
C ARG A 218 -10.32 -28.10 1.35
N ASP A 219 -9.39 -27.23 0.99
CA ASP A 219 -8.30 -27.54 0.07
C ASP A 219 -7.40 -28.66 0.63
N VAL A 220 -7.12 -28.65 1.94
CA VAL A 220 -6.40 -29.73 2.60
C VAL A 220 -7.23 -31.01 2.66
N MET A 221 -8.45 -30.98 3.22
CA MET A 221 -9.28 -32.18 3.43
C MET A 221 -9.65 -32.91 2.14
N ASN A 222 -9.77 -32.19 1.03
CA ASN A 222 -10.07 -32.79 -0.28
C ASN A 222 -8.83 -33.21 -1.06
N SER A 223 -7.63 -33.08 -0.47
CA SER A 223 -6.41 -33.62 -1.05
C SER A 223 -6.46 -35.15 -1.00
N GLU A 224 -6.09 -35.80 -2.11
CA GLU A 224 -6.09 -37.27 -2.25
C GLU A 224 -5.13 -37.99 -1.26
N HIS A 225 -4.28 -37.23 -0.56
CA HIS A 225 -3.21 -37.74 0.30
C HIS A 225 -3.43 -37.49 1.79
N THR A 226 -4.56 -36.91 2.17
CA THR A 226 -4.88 -36.62 3.58
C THR A 226 -6.11 -37.40 4.03
N THR A 227 -6.11 -37.80 5.31
CA THR A 227 -7.27 -38.38 5.99
C THR A 227 -7.35 -37.68 7.34
N ILE A 228 -7.82 -36.44 7.30
CA ILE A 228 -7.85 -35.56 8.47
C ILE A 228 -8.87 -36.10 9.46
N ASP A 229 -8.42 -36.39 10.69
CA ASP A 229 -9.27 -36.93 11.75
C ASP A 229 -9.81 -35.79 12.64
N LYS A 230 -8.98 -34.78 12.89
CA LYS A 230 -9.32 -33.67 13.79
C LYS A 230 -8.70 -32.34 13.35
N ILE A 231 -9.31 -31.26 13.82
CA ILE A 231 -8.84 -29.89 13.65
C ILE A 231 -8.62 -29.24 15.01
N GLU A 232 -7.44 -28.70 15.23
CA GLU A 232 -7.08 -27.95 16.41
C GLU A 232 -7.10 -26.45 16.10
N VAL A 233 -7.93 -25.70 16.82
CA VAL A 233 -8.06 -24.24 16.67
C VAL A 233 -7.44 -23.55 17.86
N TYR A 234 -6.35 -22.82 17.61
CA TYR A 234 -5.67 -21.98 18.58
C TYR A 234 -6.02 -20.51 18.36
N VAL A 235 -6.03 -19.74 19.43
CA VAL A 235 -6.30 -18.29 19.36
C VAL A 235 -5.12 -17.48 19.88
N PHE A 236 -4.83 -16.38 19.19
CA PHE A 236 -3.79 -15.43 19.58
C PHE A 236 -4.26 -13.98 19.48
N ASN A 237 -3.50 -13.06 20.07
CA ASN A 237 -3.63 -11.62 19.85
C ASN A 237 -2.23 -11.03 19.68
N ASN A 238 -2.03 -10.13 18.72
CA ASN A 238 -0.76 -9.45 18.48
C ASN A 238 -0.87 -8.00 18.94
N ASP A 239 -0.05 -7.62 19.92
CA ASP A 239 0.07 -6.25 20.42
C ASP A 239 1.31 -5.61 19.78
N TYR A 240 1.07 -4.78 18.76
CA TYR A 240 2.11 -4.08 18.03
C TYR A 240 2.89 -3.08 18.89
N ALA A 241 2.24 -2.44 19.87
CA ALA A 241 2.88 -1.41 20.70
C ALA A 241 3.97 -2.04 21.58
N ASN A 242 3.70 -3.23 22.11
CA ASN A 242 4.64 -3.96 22.95
C ASN A 242 5.50 -4.96 22.16
N THR A 243 5.20 -5.19 20.88
CA THR A 243 5.78 -6.27 20.07
C THR A 243 5.65 -7.62 20.78
N GLU A 244 4.43 -7.91 21.26
CA GLU A 244 4.10 -9.11 22.01
C GLU A 244 2.91 -9.85 21.41
N ILE A 245 3.03 -11.16 21.22
CA ILE A 245 1.90 -12.03 20.89
C ILE A 245 1.45 -12.76 22.15
N ARG A 246 0.15 -12.73 22.42
CA ARG A 246 -0.47 -13.57 23.44
C ARG A 246 -1.12 -14.77 22.77
N LEU A 247 -0.63 -15.97 23.05
CA LEU A 247 -1.12 -17.24 22.50
C LEU A 247 -1.85 -18.04 23.59
N ASN A 248 -3.06 -18.51 23.31
CA ASN A 248 -3.72 -19.52 24.14
C ASN A 248 -3.22 -20.90 23.72
N THR A 249 -2.58 -21.63 24.64
CA THR A 249 -1.96 -22.94 24.39
C THR A 249 -2.95 -24.11 24.45
N ILE A 250 -4.22 -23.86 24.80
CA ILE A 250 -5.27 -24.88 24.77
C ILE A 250 -6.13 -24.69 23.52
N PRO A 251 -6.18 -25.68 22.60
CA PRO A 251 -7.00 -25.59 21.41
C PRO A 251 -8.48 -25.85 21.68
N GLY A 252 -9.33 -25.36 20.80
CA GLY A 252 -10.63 -25.99 20.54
C GLY A 252 -10.41 -27.14 19.56
N VAL A 253 -10.95 -28.33 19.86
CA VAL A 253 -10.82 -29.50 18.98
C VAL A 253 -12.15 -29.73 18.29
N ILE A 254 -12.11 -29.90 16.96
CA ILE A 254 -13.26 -30.24 16.13
C ILE A 254 -12.94 -31.58 15.44
N ILE A 255 -13.86 -32.54 15.48
CA ILE A 255 -13.72 -33.79 14.75
C ILE A 255 -14.04 -33.53 13.28
N ALA A 256 -13.21 -34.05 12.37
CA ALA A 256 -13.33 -33.76 10.94
C ALA A 256 -14.69 -34.19 10.36
N ASP A 257 -15.21 -35.33 10.80
CA ASP A 257 -16.53 -35.84 10.39
C ASP A 257 -17.71 -34.98 10.86
N GLU A 258 -17.50 -34.18 11.91
CA GLU A 258 -18.52 -33.29 12.48
C GLU A 258 -18.41 -31.85 11.94
N LEU A 259 -17.38 -31.57 11.12
CA LEU A 259 -17.06 -30.25 10.66
C LEU A 259 -17.95 -29.81 9.49
N ASP A 260 -18.71 -28.75 9.72
CA ASP A 260 -19.44 -28.07 8.64
C ASP A 260 -18.60 -26.96 8.00
N LEU A 261 -18.11 -27.23 6.79
CA LEU A 261 -17.42 -26.25 5.94
C LEU A 261 -18.35 -25.57 4.93
N SER A 262 -19.66 -25.85 4.96
CA SER A 262 -20.62 -25.22 4.05
C SER A 262 -20.72 -23.71 4.31
N PRO A 263 -20.98 -22.88 3.29
CA PRO A 263 -21.15 -21.45 3.48
C PRO A 263 -22.31 -21.16 4.44
N LYS A 264 -22.15 -20.17 5.32
CA LYS A 264 -23.19 -19.79 6.28
C LYS A 264 -24.23 -18.87 5.64
N GLN A 265 -23.81 -18.10 4.64
CA GLN A 265 -24.66 -17.24 3.83
C GLN A 265 -24.99 -17.89 2.48
N LYS A 266 -25.86 -17.24 1.69
CA LYS A 266 -26.19 -17.73 0.35
C LYS A 266 -24.97 -17.65 -0.56
N SER A 267 -24.57 -18.79 -1.10
CA SER A 267 -23.40 -18.90 -1.96
C SER A 267 -23.57 -18.20 -3.32
N ILE A 268 -22.48 -17.68 -3.88
CA ILE A 268 -22.46 -17.00 -5.18
C ILE A 268 -22.10 -17.95 -6.34
N ASP A 269 -22.66 -17.67 -7.51
CA ASP A 269 -22.38 -18.43 -8.74
C ASP A 269 -21.10 -17.95 -9.46
N LEU A 270 -19.94 -18.39 -8.95
CA LEU A 270 -18.62 -18.04 -9.48
C LEU A 270 -18.48 -18.43 -10.96
N ALA A 271 -19.03 -19.58 -11.38
CA ALA A 271 -18.92 -20.06 -12.75
C ALA A 271 -19.73 -19.19 -13.72
N SER A 272 -20.92 -18.74 -13.31
CA SER A 272 -21.75 -17.82 -14.09
C SER A 272 -21.13 -16.43 -14.19
N ILE A 273 -20.51 -15.93 -13.12
CA ILE A 273 -19.77 -14.65 -13.15
C ILE A 273 -18.56 -14.75 -14.11
N GLU A 274 -17.82 -15.86 -14.08
CA GLU A 274 -16.71 -16.10 -15.00
C GLU A 274 -17.17 -16.18 -16.46
N GLU A 275 -18.26 -16.90 -16.75
CA GLU A 275 -18.85 -16.95 -18.11
C GLU A 275 -19.30 -15.57 -18.60
N PHE A 276 -19.86 -14.76 -17.68
CA PHE A 276 -20.24 -13.37 -17.95
C PHE A 276 -19.03 -12.50 -18.33
N LEU A 277 -17.93 -12.57 -17.58
CA LEU A 277 -16.70 -11.82 -17.89
C LEU A 277 -16.06 -12.28 -19.20
N ASN A 278 -16.09 -13.58 -19.47
CA ASN A 278 -15.59 -14.19 -20.72
C ASN A 278 -16.34 -13.71 -21.98
N GLN A 279 -17.49 -13.03 -21.83
CA GLN A 279 -18.17 -12.39 -22.97
C GLN A 279 -17.49 -11.09 -23.45
N GLY A 280 -16.47 -10.60 -22.73
CA GLY A 280 -15.82 -9.31 -23.01
C GLY A 280 -16.79 -8.17 -22.71
N VAL A 281 -16.92 -7.84 -21.43
CA VAL A 281 -17.88 -6.83 -20.95
C VAL A 281 -17.15 -5.66 -20.28
N ILE A 282 -17.71 -4.46 -20.44
CA ILE A 282 -17.48 -3.35 -19.51
C ILE A 282 -18.45 -3.49 -18.34
N LEU A 283 -17.94 -3.59 -17.12
CA LEU A 283 -18.73 -3.61 -15.89
C LEU A 283 -19.45 -2.27 -15.67
N GLU A 284 -20.75 -2.35 -15.36
CA GLU A 284 -21.64 -1.19 -15.28
C GLU A 284 -22.53 -1.17 -14.02
N ALA A 285 -22.89 -2.33 -13.47
CA ALA A 285 -23.66 -2.39 -12.22
C ALA A 285 -23.58 -3.75 -11.53
N VAL A 286 -24.02 -3.78 -10.28
CA VAL A 286 -24.32 -4.98 -9.51
C VAL A 286 -25.72 -4.89 -8.90
N GLU A 287 -26.39 -6.02 -8.71
CA GLU A 287 -27.70 -6.12 -8.06
C GLU A 287 -27.69 -7.25 -7.04
N VAL A 288 -28.35 -7.01 -5.91
CA VAL A 288 -28.79 -8.06 -5.00
C VAL A 288 -30.32 -8.05 -4.99
N ASP A 289 -30.92 -9.15 -5.43
CA ASP A 289 -32.38 -9.25 -5.47
C ASP A 289 -32.99 -9.67 -4.12
N ALA A 290 -34.31 -9.79 -4.07
CA ALA A 290 -35.04 -10.16 -2.86
C ALA A 290 -34.75 -11.60 -2.37
N ASN A 291 -34.19 -12.45 -3.23
CA ASN A 291 -33.80 -13.82 -2.89
C ASN A 291 -32.32 -13.90 -2.49
N ASN A 292 -31.63 -12.76 -2.33
CA ASN A 292 -30.19 -12.66 -2.12
C ASN A 292 -29.37 -13.27 -3.28
N ASP A 293 -29.87 -13.21 -4.51
CA ASP A 293 -29.09 -13.54 -5.69
C ASP A 293 -28.24 -12.36 -6.16
N LEU A 294 -26.97 -12.61 -6.46
CA LEU A 294 -26.01 -11.60 -6.92
C LEU A 294 -25.92 -11.58 -8.46
N TYR A 295 -26.18 -10.41 -9.04
CA TYR A 295 -26.07 -10.19 -10.48
C TYR A 295 -25.12 -9.06 -10.82
N PHE A 296 -24.12 -9.34 -11.66
CA PHE A 296 -23.31 -8.36 -12.36
C PHE A 296 -23.95 -8.01 -13.71
N TYR A 297 -23.91 -6.73 -14.04
CA TYR A 297 -24.36 -6.18 -15.31
C TYR A 297 -23.19 -5.53 -16.03
N GLY A 298 -23.09 -5.80 -17.33
CA GLY A 298 -22.09 -5.18 -18.18
C GLY A 298 -22.58 -5.00 -19.61
N ARG A 299 -21.88 -4.17 -20.37
CA ARG A 299 -22.10 -3.99 -21.80
C ARG A 299 -21.02 -4.71 -22.59
N LYS A 300 -21.39 -5.41 -23.65
CA LYS A 300 -20.45 -6.10 -24.52
C LYS A 300 -19.48 -5.10 -25.15
N ALA A 301 -18.20 -5.20 -24.80
CA ALA A 301 -17.11 -4.42 -25.34
C ALA A 301 -15.78 -5.14 -25.09
N GLN A 302 -14.95 -5.29 -26.13
CA GLN A 302 -13.73 -6.11 -26.08
C GLN A 302 -12.52 -5.40 -25.44
N ASN A 303 -12.71 -4.25 -24.82
CA ASN A 303 -11.63 -3.33 -24.45
C ASN A 303 -11.45 -3.14 -22.94
N GLN A 304 -12.19 -3.85 -22.08
CA GLN A 304 -11.96 -3.78 -20.63
C GLN A 304 -10.85 -4.76 -20.22
N THR A 305 -9.70 -4.22 -19.82
CA THR A 305 -8.49 -4.98 -19.48
C THR A 305 -7.89 -4.54 -18.14
N LEU A 306 -7.11 -5.43 -17.53
CA LEU A 306 -6.20 -5.18 -16.41
C LEU A 306 -4.80 -5.71 -16.74
N ALA A 307 -3.80 -4.82 -16.68
CA ALA A 307 -2.43 -5.06 -17.13
C ALA A 307 -2.36 -5.66 -18.56
N GLY A 308 -3.22 -5.18 -19.46
CA GLY A 308 -3.31 -5.66 -20.83
C GLY A 308 -3.97 -7.04 -21.00
N GLN A 309 -4.40 -7.69 -19.92
CA GLN A 309 -5.18 -8.93 -19.97
C GLN A 309 -6.68 -8.63 -19.88
N PRO A 310 -7.56 -9.42 -20.53
CA PRO A 310 -9.00 -9.27 -20.37
C PRO A 310 -9.41 -9.33 -18.89
N LEU A 311 -10.34 -8.45 -18.48
CA LEU A 311 -10.86 -8.44 -17.11
C LEU A 311 -11.40 -9.82 -16.73
N SER A 312 -10.96 -10.32 -15.58
CA SER A 312 -11.21 -11.69 -15.12
C SER A 312 -11.82 -11.75 -13.72
N LEU A 313 -12.30 -12.93 -13.33
CA LEU A 313 -12.82 -13.15 -11.98
C LEU A 313 -11.72 -13.00 -10.91
N SER A 314 -10.46 -13.32 -11.24
CA SER A 314 -9.32 -13.10 -10.35
C SER A 314 -9.13 -11.62 -10.02
N ASP A 315 -9.38 -10.71 -10.96
CA ASP A 315 -9.25 -9.27 -10.71
C ASP A 315 -10.34 -8.77 -9.75
N ILE A 316 -11.57 -9.26 -9.91
CA ILE A 316 -12.67 -8.98 -8.97
C ILE A 316 -12.32 -9.51 -7.57
N ALA A 317 -11.77 -10.72 -7.48
CA ALA A 317 -11.38 -11.34 -6.21
C ALA A 317 -10.26 -10.55 -5.50
N VAL A 318 -9.25 -10.06 -6.24
CA VAL A 318 -8.18 -9.22 -5.69
C VAL A 318 -8.75 -7.91 -5.13
N ILE A 319 -9.61 -7.22 -5.88
CA ILE A 319 -10.21 -5.96 -5.43
C ILE A 319 -11.17 -6.21 -4.25
N TYR A 320 -11.94 -7.29 -4.27
CA TYR A 320 -12.76 -7.75 -3.15
C TYR A 320 -11.94 -7.91 -1.88
N ARG A 321 -10.86 -8.70 -1.95
CA ARG A 321 -9.92 -8.90 -0.84
C ARG A 321 -9.36 -7.58 -0.32
N SER A 322 -8.95 -6.68 -1.21
CA SER A 322 -8.40 -5.39 -0.81
C SER A 322 -9.41 -4.48 -0.09
N ILE A 323 -10.71 -4.67 -0.32
CA ILE A 323 -11.76 -3.82 0.28
C ILE A 323 -12.36 -4.45 1.55
N PHE A 324 -12.54 -5.77 1.59
CA PHE A 324 -13.16 -6.47 2.71
C PHE A 324 -12.14 -6.94 3.77
N HIS A 325 -10.91 -7.28 3.37
CA HIS A 325 -9.96 -8.03 4.21
C HIS A 325 -8.61 -7.33 4.40
N TYR A 326 -8.58 -6.00 4.33
CA TYR A 326 -7.32 -5.25 4.46
C TYR A 326 -6.83 -5.09 5.92
N GLY A 327 -7.65 -5.40 6.92
CA GLY A 327 -7.32 -5.16 8.34
C GLY A 327 -7.07 -3.67 8.61
N ASP A 328 -5.90 -3.30 9.15
CA ASP A 328 -5.46 -1.91 9.27
C ASP A 328 -4.63 -1.47 8.03
N ASN A 329 -4.19 -2.40 7.18
CA ASN A 329 -3.34 -2.16 6.00
C ASN A 329 -4.18 -1.85 4.75
N ALA A 330 -4.93 -0.75 4.77
CA ALA A 330 -5.85 -0.41 3.70
C ALA A 330 -5.16 -0.26 2.31
N PRO A 331 -5.89 -0.36 1.17
CA PRO A 331 -5.28 -0.39 -0.17
C PRO A 331 -4.52 0.88 -0.55
N TYR A 332 -3.25 0.74 -0.92
CA TYR A 332 -2.40 1.83 -1.38
C TYR A 332 -1.28 1.33 -2.31
N ILE A 333 -0.66 2.25 -3.04
CA ILE A 333 0.64 2.10 -3.70
C ILE A 333 1.47 3.34 -3.39
N SER A 334 2.71 3.16 -3.01
CA SER A 334 3.62 4.28 -2.74
C SER A 334 5.00 4.01 -3.28
N LEU A 335 5.66 5.11 -3.67
CA LEU A 335 7.05 5.11 -4.11
C LEU A 335 7.89 5.85 -3.08
N ASP A 336 8.40 5.12 -2.09
CA ASP A 336 9.03 5.71 -0.92
C ASP A 336 10.55 5.79 -1.03
N LYS A 337 11.17 6.41 -0.02
CA LYS A 337 12.63 6.41 0.11
C LYS A 337 13.15 4.98 0.24
N HIS A 338 14.12 4.63 -0.60
CA HIS A 338 14.81 3.35 -0.57
C HIS A 338 16.17 3.51 0.13
N GLU A 339 16.71 2.43 0.68
CA GLU A 339 18.02 2.39 1.36
C GLU A 339 19.17 2.77 0.43
N ASP A 340 18.99 2.47 -0.86
CA ASP A 340 19.75 3.01 -1.99
C ASP A 340 18.97 4.18 -2.61
N ASN A 341 19.41 5.41 -2.37
CA ASN A 341 18.67 6.63 -2.72
C ASN A 341 18.59 6.90 -4.23
N ARG A 342 19.29 6.11 -5.05
CA ARG A 342 19.14 6.11 -6.52
C ARG A 342 17.82 5.49 -6.97
N TYR A 343 17.18 4.73 -6.08
CA TYR A 343 15.91 4.05 -6.30
C TYR A 343 14.82 4.61 -5.36
N ALA A 344 13.58 4.39 -5.76
CA ALA A 344 12.41 4.48 -4.89
C ALA A 344 11.92 3.08 -4.56
N LYS A 345 11.53 2.84 -3.30
CA LYS A 345 10.98 1.58 -2.82
C LYS A 345 9.51 1.54 -3.21
N VAL A 346 9.06 0.43 -3.79
CA VAL A 346 7.65 0.23 -4.14
C VAL A 346 6.98 -0.47 -2.97
N ASN A 347 5.98 0.16 -2.36
CA ASN A 347 5.20 -0.44 -1.27
C ASN A 347 3.72 -0.50 -1.66
N PHE A 348 3.05 -1.59 -1.30
CA PHE A 348 1.63 -1.79 -1.54
C PHE A 348 0.90 -1.99 -0.20
N GLY A 349 -0.34 -1.52 -0.15
CA GLY A 349 -1.32 -1.86 0.89
C GLY A 349 -2.48 -2.67 0.33
N GLY A 350 -3.31 -3.22 1.22
CA GLY A 350 -4.54 -3.92 0.85
C GLY A 350 -4.31 -5.19 0.04
N ASN A 351 -3.14 -5.81 0.19
CA ASN A 351 -2.78 -7.03 -0.53
C ASN A 351 -2.86 -6.86 -2.08
N LEU A 352 -2.43 -5.71 -2.60
CA LEU A 352 -2.38 -5.43 -4.04
C LEU A 352 -1.06 -5.87 -4.70
N GLU A 353 0.01 -6.11 -3.93
CA GLU A 353 1.30 -6.56 -4.45
C GLU A 353 1.17 -7.86 -5.26
N ASN A 354 1.96 -8.01 -6.32
CA ASN A 354 2.00 -9.23 -7.13
C ASN A 354 0.63 -9.59 -7.75
N THR A 355 -0.10 -8.55 -8.21
CA THR A 355 -1.37 -8.66 -8.94
C THR A 355 -1.43 -7.69 -10.13
N TYR A 356 -2.32 -7.94 -11.10
CA TYR A 356 -2.54 -7.01 -12.21
C TYR A 356 -3.07 -5.66 -11.74
N ALA A 357 -4.01 -5.64 -10.79
CA ALA A 357 -4.51 -4.40 -10.20
C ALA A 357 -3.39 -3.58 -9.55
N GLY A 358 -2.51 -4.22 -8.78
CA GLY A 358 -1.30 -3.61 -8.21
C GLY A 358 -0.38 -3.03 -9.29
N SER A 359 -0.15 -3.75 -10.37
CA SER A 359 0.65 -3.25 -11.50
C SER A 359 0.02 -2.00 -12.12
N VAL A 360 -1.30 -2.00 -12.36
CA VAL A 360 -2.00 -0.88 -13.00
C VAL A 360 -1.92 0.38 -12.13
N VAL A 361 -2.14 0.27 -10.82
CA VAL A 361 -2.05 1.43 -9.93
C VAL A 361 -0.61 1.95 -9.82
N LEU A 362 0.40 1.07 -9.86
CA LEU A 362 1.81 1.47 -9.92
C LEU A 362 2.16 2.18 -11.24
N GLU A 363 1.69 1.68 -12.38
CA GLU A 363 1.96 2.32 -13.66
C GLU A 363 1.22 3.66 -13.77
N ALA A 364 0.01 3.77 -13.22
CA ALA A 364 -0.71 5.05 -13.13
C ALA A 364 0.09 6.08 -12.32
N ASP A 365 0.67 5.67 -11.19
CA ASP A 365 1.56 6.51 -10.38
C ASP A 365 2.75 7.05 -11.18
N LYS A 366 3.42 6.16 -11.93
CA LYS A 366 4.52 6.53 -12.81
C LYS A 366 4.08 7.48 -13.94
N LEU A 367 2.88 7.32 -14.47
CA LEU A 367 2.36 8.16 -15.56
C LEU A 367 2.21 9.64 -15.14
N PHE A 368 2.00 9.95 -13.86
CA PHE A 368 2.06 11.34 -13.40
C PHE A 368 3.43 11.99 -13.59
N LYS A 369 4.49 11.21 -13.45
CA LYS A 369 5.87 11.70 -13.70
C LYS A 369 6.04 12.03 -15.17
N THR A 370 5.39 11.27 -16.05
CA THR A 370 5.27 11.56 -17.48
C THR A 370 4.45 12.81 -17.76
N ILE A 371 3.31 13.02 -17.10
CA ILE A 371 2.54 14.27 -17.24
C ILE A 371 3.34 15.48 -16.72
N SER A 372 4.20 15.26 -15.72
CA SER A 372 5.00 16.33 -15.13
C SER A 372 6.15 16.79 -16.02
N THR A 373 6.86 15.84 -16.64
CA THR A 373 8.11 16.10 -17.38
C THR A 373 8.01 15.91 -18.88
N GLY A 374 6.98 15.19 -19.35
CA GLY A 374 6.84 14.73 -20.73
C GLY A 374 7.55 13.40 -21.02
N ILE A 375 8.31 12.81 -20.08
CA ILE A 375 9.09 11.59 -20.30
C ILE A 375 8.50 10.40 -19.55
N ASP A 376 8.39 9.25 -20.22
CA ASP A 376 8.00 7.99 -19.59
C ASP A 376 9.19 7.40 -18.80
N PRO A 377 9.05 7.19 -17.47
CA PRO A 377 10.14 6.67 -16.65
C PRO A 377 10.53 5.21 -16.96
N ASN A 378 9.67 4.44 -17.65
CA ASN A 378 9.97 3.05 -18.01
C ASN A 378 10.66 2.95 -19.38
N THR A 379 10.20 3.72 -20.37
CA THR A 379 10.71 3.65 -21.76
C THR A 379 11.74 4.73 -22.09
N HIS A 380 11.82 5.78 -21.27
CA HIS A 380 12.64 6.98 -21.45
C HIS A 380 12.27 7.79 -22.69
N GLN A 381 11.10 7.53 -23.29
CA GLN A 381 10.62 8.22 -24.47
C GLN A 381 9.85 9.49 -24.12
N LEU A 382 9.92 10.49 -25.00
CA LEU A 382 9.10 11.69 -24.90
C LEU A 382 7.67 11.38 -25.35
N MET A 383 6.70 11.64 -24.47
CA MET A 383 5.29 11.27 -24.65
C MET A 383 4.39 12.47 -24.99
N THR A 384 4.95 13.68 -25.08
CA THR A 384 4.18 14.92 -25.28
C THR A 384 3.36 14.90 -26.58
N SER A 385 3.91 14.39 -27.68
CA SER A 385 3.22 14.27 -28.96
C SER A 385 2.04 13.28 -28.90
N LYS A 386 2.22 12.16 -28.19
CA LYS A 386 1.16 11.16 -27.95
C LYS A 386 -0.01 11.78 -27.19
N PHE A 387 0.25 12.52 -26.11
CA PHE A 387 -0.80 13.21 -25.36
C PHE A 387 -1.47 14.30 -26.18
N THR A 388 -0.71 15.13 -26.88
CA THR A 388 -1.25 16.26 -27.66
C THR A 388 -2.25 15.82 -28.73
N LYS A 389 -2.06 14.63 -29.30
CA LYS A 389 -2.96 14.10 -30.34
C LYS A 389 -4.39 13.94 -29.84
N GLU A 390 -4.57 13.50 -28.60
CA GLU A 390 -5.89 13.26 -28.00
C GLU A 390 -6.32 14.40 -27.06
N VAL A 391 -5.34 15.15 -26.54
CA VAL A 391 -5.49 16.27 -25.61
C VAL A 391 -4.77 17.50 -26.19
N PRO A 392 -5.37 18.24 -27.14
CA PRO A 392 -4.69 19.30 -27.89
C PRO A 392 -4.00 20.36 -27.01
N ASP A 393 -4.66 20.77 -25.92
CA ASP A 393 -4.19 21.81 -25.00
C ASP A 393 -3.31 21.27 -23.86
N PHE A 394 -2.84 20.02 -23.98
CA PHE A 394 -1.92 19.41 -23.00
C PHE A 394 -0.72 20.34 -22.75
N LEU A 395 -0.23 20.42 -21.53
CA LEU A 395 1.08 21.00 -21.24
C LEU A 395 1.63 20.21 -20.08
N THR A 396 2.91 19.89 -20.15
CA THR A 396 3.59 19.28 -19.01
C THR A 396 3.56 20.26 -17.83
N ARG A 397 3.67 19.74 -16.61
CA ARG A 397 3.81 20.60 -15.43
C ARG A 397 5.02 21.52 -15.58
N ASN A 398 6.15 21.00 -16.05
CA ASN A 398 7.38 21.77 -16.22
C ASN A 398 7.19 22.91 -17.25
N GLU A 399 6.50 22.68 -18.36
CA GLU A 399 6.12 23.73 -19.32
C GLU A 399 5.25 24.81 -18.65
N ARG A 400 4.24 24.41 -17.85
CA ARG A 400 3.41 25.36 -17.10
C ARG A 400 4.22 26.17 -16.09
N MET A 401 5.21 25.58 -15.45
CA MET A 401 6.10 26.29 -14.53
C MET A 401 6.99 27.31 -15.25
N LEU A 402 7.51 26.97 -16.43
CA LEU A 402 8.34 27.89 -17.23
C LEU A 402 7.56 29.15 -17.67
N LEU A 403 6.24 29.05 -17.79
CA LEU A 403 5.34 30.17 -18.08
C LEU A 403 5.10 31.10 -16.88
N GLU A 404 5.41 30.70 -15.63
CA GLU A 404 5.01 31.45 -14.43
C GLU A 404 5.99 32.55 -13.97
N GLU A 405 6.99 32.92 -14.79
CA GLU A 405 7.98 34.02 -14.57
C GLU A 405 8.69 34.06 -13.20
N LYS A 406 8.54 33.02 -12.37
CA LYS A 406 9.26 32.89 -11.10
C LYS A 406 10.47 31.98 -11.30
N GLU A 407 11.63 32.40 -10.81
CA GLU A 407 12.76 31.50 -10.63
C GLU A 407 12.35 30.39 -9.67
N VAL A 408 12.20 29.18 -10.19
CA VAL A 408 11.85 28.02 -9.38
C VAL A 408 12.93 26.96 -9.55
N TYR A 409 13.88 26.97 -8.61
CA TYR A 409 14.88 25.92 -8.48
C TYR A 409 14.36 24.82 -7.56
N GLY A 410 14.33 23.58 -8.06
CA GLY A 410 14.14 22.36 -7.27
C GLY A 410 12.83 22.29 -6.46
N LEU A 411 11.73 21.90 -7.10
CA LEU A 411 10.49 21.56 -6.39
C LEU A 411 10.20 20.06 -6.47
N GLU A 412 10.36 19.37 -5.33
CA GLU A 412 9.77 18.07 -5.08
C GLU A 412 8.29 18.28 -4.68
N LEU A 413 7.36 17.79 -5.50
CA LEU A 413 5.93 17.87 -5.22
C LEU A 413 5.31 16.49 -5.37
N ARG A 414 4.40 16.18 -4.45
CA ARG A 414 3.75 14.87 -4.32
C ARG A 414 2.32 14.95 -4.88
N TYR A 415 2.04 14.17 -5.91
CA TYR A 415 0.70 14.03 -6.51
C TYR A 415 0.04 12.76 -6.02
N TRP A 416 -1.29 12.69 -6.03
CA TRP A 416 -2.04 11.55 -5.52
C TRP A 416 -3.24 11.27 -6.42
N PHE A 417 -3.53 9.99 -6.71
CA PHE A 417 -4.80 9.55 -7.29
C PHE A 417 -5.75 9.11 -6.17
N TYR A 418 -6.86 9.81 -6.03
CA TYR A 418 -7.89 9.54 -5.06
C TYR A 418 -9.07 8.82 -5.71
N PRO A 419 -9.59 7.75 -5.07
CA PRO A 419 -10.85 7.13 -5.47
C PRO A 419 -12.07 7.97 -5.06
N ASP A 420 -11.91 9.20 -4.55
CA ASP A 420 -12.99 10.02 -3.97
C ASP A 420 -14.13 10.34 -4.94
N SER A 421 -13.82 10.44 -6.23
CA SER A 421 -14.81 10.53 -7.28
C SER A 421 -15.50 9.22 -7.57
N ILE A 422 -14.89 8.07 -7.27
CA ILE A 422 -15.44 6.75 -7.59
C ILE A 422 -16.69 6.53 -6.76
N GLY A 423 -17.80 6.31 -7.46
CA GLY A 423 -19.09 6.30 -6.83
C GLY A 423 -20.09 5.44 -7.57
N THR A 424 -21.04 4.95 -6.81
CA THR A 424 -22.21 4.27 -7.33
C THR A 424 -23.46 5.07 -7.03
N VAL A 425 -24.45 4.92 -7.91
CA VAL A 425 -25.81 5.36 -7.68
C VAL A 425 -26.69 4.15 -7.39
N THR A 426 -27.52 4.25 -6.36
CA THR A 426 -28.29 3.10 -5.89
C THR A 426 -29.73 3.43 -5.55
N ASP A 427 -30.60 2.43 -5.73
CA ASP A 427 -31.96 2.41 -5.18
C ASP A 427 -32.13 1.54 -3.93
N GLY A 428 -31.04 0.91 -3.49
CA GLY A 428 -30.97 -0.06 -2.40
C GLY A 428 -30.76 -1.49 -2.89
N SER A 429 -31.29 -1.85 -4.07
CA SER A 429 -31.13 -3.19 -4.66
C SER A 429 -30.05 -3.25 -5.73
N ILE A 430 -29.89 -2.17 -6.49
CA ILE A 430 -28.91 -2.07 -7.57
C ILE A 430 -27.88 -1.00 -7.22
N GLY A 431 -26.60 -1.32 -7.36
CA GLY A 431 -25.48 -0.37 -7.36
C GLY A 431 -24.95 -0.19 -8.77
N ALA A 432 -25.25 0.93 -9.41
CA ALA A 432 -24.75 1.24 -10.75
C ALA A 432 -23.54 2.18 -10.70
N VAL A 433 -22.53 1.91 -11.51
CA VAL A 433 -21.34 2.77 -11.62
C VAL A 433 -21.79 4.15 -12.10
N LEU A 434 -21.53 5.17 -11.28
CA LEU A 434 -21.78 6.57 -11.62
C LEU A 434 -20.50 7.21 -12.15
N THR A 435 -19.41 6.97 -11.43
CA THR A 435 -18.10 7.56 -11.65
C THR A 435 -17.05 6.51 -11.26
N HIS A 436 -16.01 6.39 -12.07
CA HIS A 436 -14.94 5.39 -11.92
C HIS A 436 -13.55 5.98 -12.14
N GLN A 437 -13.49 7.27 -12.48
CA GLN A 437 -12.26 8.03 -12.57
C GLN A 437 -11.65 8.17 -11.18
N PHE A 438 -10.34 7.99 -11.11
CA PHE A 438 -9.52 8.47 -10.01
C PHE A 438 -9.24 9.96 -10.21
N ILE A 439 -9.43 10.78 -9.18
CA ILE A 439 -9.11 12.21 -9.20
C ILE A 439 -7.66 12.42 -8.78
N ALA A 440 -6.93 13.22 -9.52
CA ALA A 440 -5.63 13.74 -9.11
C ALA A 440 -5.80 14.84 -8.04
N ASP A 441 -5.02 14.86 -6.97
CA ASP A 441 -4.89 16.03 -6.08
C ASP A 441 -3.49 16.10 -5.42
N VAL A 442 -3.22 17.17 -4.66
CA VAL A 442 -2.03 17.33 -3.79
C VAL A 442 -2.46 17.41 -2.33
N GLU A 443 -1.99 16.51 -1.47
CA GLU A 443 -2.34 16.55 -0.04
C GLU A 443 -1.19 16.24 0.93
N ARG A 444 -1.31 16.84 2.14
CA ARG A 444 -0.91 16.28 3.45
C ARG A 444 -2.04 16.55 4.46
N MET A 445 -2.36 15.55 5.28
CA MET A 445 -3.55 15.43 6.15
C MET A 445 -3.84 16.57 7.15
N ASP A 446 -2.92 17.50 7.42
CA ASP A 446 -3.10 18.46 8.54
C ASP A 446 -2.79 19.92 8.18
N VAL A 447 -2.28 20.18 6.96
CA VAL A 447 -1.80 21.50 6.55
C VAL A 447 -2.13 21.74 5.09
N LYS A 448 -2.80 22.87 4.77
CA LYS A 448 -2.91 23.35 3.39
C LYS A 448 -1.50 23.57 2.83
N VAL A 449 -1.04 22.68 1.96
CA VAL A 449 0.18 22.91 1.21
C VAL A 449 -0.14 23.96 0.15
N ASN A 450 0.49 25.13 0.24
CA ASN A 450 0.34 26.15 -0.78
C ASN A 450 1.15 25.75 -2.01
N VAL A 451 0.55 24.95 -2.88
CA VAL A 451 1.17 24.57 -4.16
C VAL A 451 1.02 25.68 -5.19
N GLY A 452 2.06 25.83 -6.03
CA GLY A 452 2.10 26.80 -7.12
C GLY A 452 0.96 26.60 -8.14
N SER A 453 0.66 27.64 -8.92
CA SER A 453 -0.44 27.61 -9.89
C SER A 453 -0.21 26.56 -10.99
N ALA A 454 1.04 26.30 -11.40
CA ALA A 454 1.33 25.31 -12.44
C ALA A 454 0.85 23.91 -12.05
N VAL A 455 0.97 23.58 -10.77
CA VAL A 455 0.59 22.29 -10.18
C VAL A 455 -0.92 22.15 -10.16
N LYS A 456 -1.62 23.18 -9.63
CA LYS A 456 -3.10 23.22 -9.60
C LYS A 456 -3.66 23.14 -11.01
N ASN A 457 -3.13 23.93 -11.93
CA ASN A 457 -3.54 23.95 -13.33
C ASN A 457 -3.29 22.60 -14.02
N THR A 458 -2.22 21.88 -13.68
CA THR A 458 -1.95 20.54 -14.22
C THR A 458 -3.00 19.53 -13.75
N ILE A 459 -3.31 19.55 -12.45
CA ILE A 459 -4.30 18.67 -11.82
C ILE A 459 -5.70 18.96 -12.34
N ASP A 460 -6.12 20.23 -12.31
CA ASP A 460 -7.43 20.66 -12.80
C ASP A 460 -7.61 20.28 -14.27
N HIS A 461 -6.56 20.46 -15.08
CA HIS A 461 -6.57 20.08 -16.49
C HIS A 461 -6.69 18.56 -16.68
N LEU A 462 -5.92 17.75 -15.93
CA LEU A 462 -6.00 16.30 -15.97
C LEU A 462 -7.41 15.81 -15.60
N ASN A 463 -7.92 16.28 -14.46
CA ASN A 463 -9.22 15.87 -13.93
C ASN A 463 -10.36 16.25 -14.87
N LYS A 464 -10.33 17.46 -15.46
CA LYS A 464 -11.35 17.95 -16.38
C LYS A 464 -11.35 17.23 -17.74
N ASN A 465 -10.18 16.76 -18.20
CA ASN A 465 -10.01 16.15 -19.52
C ASN A 465 -9.72 14.64 -19.45
N PHE A 466 -10.05 13.97 -18.34
CA PHE A 466 -9.63 12.60 -18.07
C PHE A 466 -10.01 11.60 -19.19
N GLU A 467 -11.21 11.69 -19.77
CA GLU A 467 -11.60 10.85 -20.92
C GLU A 467 -10.67 11.01 -22.13
N GLN A 468 -10.08 12.19 -22.33
CA GLN A 468 -9.11 12.42 -23.39
C GLN A 468 -7.75 11.77 -23.05
N TYR A 469 -7.35 11.82 -21.77
CA TYR A 469 -6.16 11.13 -21.28
C TYR A 469 -6.32 9.59 -21.33
N GLU A 470 -7.52 9.07 -21.07
CA GLU A 470 -7.84 7.66 -21.32
C GLU A 470 -7.62 7.30 -22.78
N ARG A 471 -8.07 8.13 -23.74
CA ARG A 471 -7.79 7.86 -25.16
C ARG A 471 -6.30 7.92 -25.49
N ALA A 472 -5.57 8.83 -24.86
CA ALA A 472 -4.14 9.03 -25.06
C ALA A 472 -3.30 7.86 -24.57
N ASP A 473 -3.57 7.31 -23.38
CA ASP A 473 -2.73 6.30 -22.75
C ASP A 473 -3.54 5.14 -22.15
N ASN A 474 -3.12 3.90 -22.44
CA ASN A 474 -3.82 2.72 -21.95
C ASN A 474 -3.82 2.62 -20.42
N THR A 475 -2.80 3.12 -19.74
CA THR A 475 -2.72 3.09 -18.27
C THR A 475 -3.93 3.78 -17.62
N PHE A 476 -4.44 4.87 -18.21
CA PHE A 476 -5.66 5.54 -17.72
C PHE A 476 -6.92 4.70 -17.93
N LYS A 477 -7.02 4.00 -19.08
CA LYS A 477 -8.14 3.06 -19.33
C LYS A 477 -8.13 1.90 -18.35
N GLU A 478 -6.95 1.37 -18.08
CA GLU A 478 -6.69 0.29 -17.13
C GLU A 478 -7.03 0.76 -15.70
N LEU A 479 -6.61 1.97 -15.32
CA LEU A 479 -6.96 2.59 -14.03
C LEU A 479 -8.47 2.77 -13.88
N SER A 480 -9.16 3.16 -14.94
CA SER A 480 -10.63 3.22 -14.96
C SER A 480 -11.29 1.86 -14.80
N THR A 481 -10.66 0.79 -15.28
CA THR A 481 -11.13 -0.58 -15.03
C THR A 481 -11.02 -0.92 -13.55
N VAL A 482 -9.88 -0.62 -12.91
CA VAL A 482 -9.73 -0.75 -11.45
C VAL A 482 -10.84 0.03 -10.75
N GLY A 483 -11.07 1.28 -11.14
CA GLY A 483 -12.06 2.13 -10.50
C GLY A 483 -13.49 1.64 -10.65
N ARG A 484 -13.84 1.03 -11.79
CA ARG A 484 -15.15 0.37 -11.99
C ARG A 484 -15.34 -0.80 -11.04
N VAL A 485 -14.37 -1.70 -10.97
CA VAL A 485 -14.43 -2.87 -10.07
C VAL A 485 -14.51 -2.40 -8.61
N MET A 486 -13.66 -1.46 -8.21
CA MET A 486 -13.70 -0.88 -6.85
C MET A 486 -15.05 -0.25 -6.52
N SER A 487 -15.67 0.48 -7.45
CA SER A 487 -16.99 1.10 -7.21
C SER A 487 -18.06 0.06 -6.88
N ILE A 488 -18.05 -1.07 -7.59
CA ILE A 488 -19.01 -2.16 -7.41
C ILE A 488 -18.75 -2.90 -6.09
N ILE A 489 -17.50 -3.27 -5.82
CA ILE A 489 -17.13 -3.95 -4.58
C ILE A 489 -17.38 -3.07 -3.35
N ASN A 490 -17.07 -1.77 -3.43
CA ASN A 490 -17.34 -0.84 -2.34
C ASN A 490 -18.85 -0.67 -2.09
N TRP A 491 -19.68 -0.73 -3.13
CA TRP A 491 -21.13 -0.77 -2.96
C TRP A 491 -21.58 -2.03 -2.21
N LEU A 492 -21.01 -3.20 -2.53
CA LEU A 492 -21.32 -4.45 -1.80
C LEU A 492 -20.97 -4.31 -0.31
N LYS A 493 -19.82 -3.71 0.01
CA LYS A 493 -19.39 -3.48 1.40
C LYS A 493 -20.31 -2.52 2.14
N ILE A 494 -20.60 -1.35 1.57
CA ILE A 494 -21.41 -0.32 2.25
C ILE A 494 -22.89 -0.73 2.39
N MET A 495 -23.36 -1.65 1.55
CA MET A 495 -24.72 -2.19 1.64
C MET A 495 -24.82 -3.44 2.52
N ASP A 496 -23.74 -3.80 3.22
CA ASP A 496 -23.64 -4.98 4.11
C ASP A 496 -24.15 -6.25 3.42
N VAL A 497 -23.73 -6.46 2.16
CA VAL A 497 -24.21 -7.58 1.34
C VAL A 497 -23.66 -8.92 1.86
N ASP A 498 -22.51 -8.89 2.50
CA ASP A 498 -21.85 -10.03 3.16
C ASP A 498 -22.66 -10.63 4.31
N ASP A 499 -23.60 -9.89 4.90
CA ASP A 499 -24.54 -10.43 5.88
C ASP A 499 -25.53 -11.44 5.28
N LYS A 500 -25.76 -11.36 3.96
CA LYS A 500 -26.79 -12.13 3.23
C LYS A 500 -26.20 -13.12 2.23
N ILE A 501 -25.06 -12.76 1.65
CA ILE A 501 -24.41 -13.46 0.56
C ILE A 501 -22.98 -13.80 0.98
N GLU A 502 -22.57 -15.03 0.71
CA GLU A 502 -21.22 -15.50 1.00
C GLU A 502 -20.24 -14.95 -0.05
N LEU A 503 -19.83 -13.70 0.12
CA LEU A 503 -18.87 -13.04 -0.79
C LEU A 503 -17.45 -13.62 -0.66
N ASP A 504 -17.13 -14.21 0.50
CA ASP A 504 -15.83 -14.85 0.76
C ASP A 504 -15.55 -16.05 -0.17
N GLU A 505 -16.56 -16.55 -0.88
CA GLU A 505 -16.37 -17.48 -1.99
C GLU A 505 -15.35 -16.97 -3.03
N LEU A 506 -15.23 -15.66 -3.21
CA LEU A 506 -14.21 -15.03 -4.07
C LEU A 506 -12.79 -15.32 -3.60
N LEU A 507 -12.56 -15.59 -2.31
CA LEU A 507 -11.23 -15.91 -1.79
C LEU A 507 -10.70 -17.26 -2.30
N SER A 508 -11.59 -18.15 -2.77
CA SER A 508 -11.21 -19.42 -3.39
C SER A 508 -10.70 -19.29 -4.82
N ILE A 509 -10.86 -18.11 -5.45
CA ILE A 509 -10.44 -17.86 -6.82
C ILE A 509 -8.92 -17.82 -6.92
N LYS A 510 -8.39 -18.58 -7.87
CA LYS A 510 -6.97 -18.63 -8.19
C LYS A 510 -6.57 -17.40 -9.00
N ILE A 511 -5.57 -16.67 -8.53
CA ILE A 511 -4.95 -15.54 -9.22
C ILE A 511 -3.71 -16.02 -9.98
N PRO A 512 -3.44 -15.48 -11.18
CA PRO A 512 -2.30 -15.88 -12.01
C PRO A 512 -0.97 -15.54 -11.35
N ALA A 513 0.09 -16.26 -11.76
CA ALA A 513 1.46 -15.92 -11.36
C ALA A 513 1.83 -14.53 -11.90
N PHE A 514 2.27 -13.64 -11.02
CA PHE A 514 2.61 -12.26 -11.37
C PHE A 514 3.52 -11.65 -10.31
N THR A 515 4.45 -10.79 -10.73
CA THR A 515 5.35 -10.09 -9.81
C THR A 515 5.36 -8.61 -10.09
N THR A 516 5.13 -7.79 -9.06
CA THR A 516 5.33 -6.35 -9.13
C THR A 516 6.77 -6.00 -8.76
N PRO A 517 7.38 -4.95 -9.34
CA PRO A 517 8.72 -4.55 -8.97
C PRO A 517 8.74 -4.05 -7.51
N LYS A 518 9.76 -4.46 -6.73
CA LYS A 518 9.94 -4.01 -5.32
C LYS A 518 10.63 -2.64 -5.21
N ARG A 519 11.20 -2.15 -6.31
CA ARG A 519 11.85 -0.83 -6.42
C ARG A 519 11.82 -0.32 -7.86
N THR A 520 11.91 0.98 -8.05
CA THR A 520 12.05 1.64 -9.35
C THR A 520 13.18 2.65 -9.31
N LYS A 521 13.89 2.88 -10.42
CA LYS A 521 14.93 3.91 -10.47
C LYS A 521 14.29 5.29 -10.34
N LYS A 522 14.94 6.22 -9.65
CA LYS A 522 14.48 7.62 -9.63
C LYS A 522 14.66 8.25 -11.01
N MET A 523 13.69 9.05 -11.41
CA MET A 523 13.76 9.78 -12.66
C MET A 523 14.47 11.11 -12.41
N LEU A 524 15.57 11.36 -13.11
CA LEU A 524 16.26 12.65 -13.14
C LEU A 524 16.13 13.21 -14.55
N ALA A 525 15.45 14.35 -14.66
CA ALA A 525 15.18 14.99 -15.93
C ALA A 525 15.33 16.51 -15.85
N ILE A 526 15.78 17.09 -16.96
CA ILE A 526 15.94 18.54 -17.15
C ILE A 526 14.95 18.99 -18.23
N THR A 527 14.14 20.00 -17.93
CA THR A 527 13.38 20.72 -18.95
C THR A 527 14.02 22.09 -19.14
N ALA A 528 14.58 22.33 -20.32
CA ALA A 528 15.18 23.60 -20.71
C ALA A 528 14.22 24.36 -21.63
N ALA A 529 14.11 25.67 -21.46
CA ALA A 529 13.50 26.58 -22.41
C ALA A 529 14.52 27.64 -22.84
N SER A 530 14.51 28.00 -24.13
CA SER A 530 15.28 29.13 -24.65
C SER A 530 14.38 29.98 -25.52
N SER A 531 14.30 31.29 -25.26
CA SER A 531 13.54 32.22 -26.09
C SER A 531 14.24 33.56 -26.22
N SER A 532 13.88 34.33 -27.23
CA SER A 532 14.27 35.74 -27.31
C SER A 532 13.73 36.51 -26.10
N ALA A 533 14.53 37.38 -25.49
CA ALA A 533 14.11 38.21 -24.34
C ALA A 533 12.88 39.10 -24.65
N ASN A 534 12.64 39.41 -25.93
CA ASN A 534 11.48 40.19 -26.37
C ASN A 534 10.24 39.32 -26.66
N MET A 535 10.35 38.00 -26.53
CA MET A 535 9.29 37.05 -26.88
C MET A 535 8.53 36.61 -25.63
N HIS A 536 7.22 36.88 -25.59
CA HIS A 536 6.36 36.41 -24.52
C HIS A 536 6.02 34.92 -24.73
N LEU A 537 6.58 34.06 -23.88
CA LEU A 537 6.21 32.64 -23.82
C LEU A 537 4.76 32.50 -23.36
N ASN A 538 4.00 31.65 -24.02
CA ASN A 538 2.61 31.35 -23.69
C ASN A 538 2.30 29.88 -24.02
N SER A 539 1.09 29.43 -23.68
CA SER A 539 0.70 28.03 -23.86
C SER A 539 0.77 27.53 -25.31
N ARG A 540 0.72 28.42 -26.31
CA ARG A 540 0.73 28.04 -27.73
C ARG A 540 2.13 27.82 -28.28
N ASN A 541 3.13 28.51 -27.73
CA ASN A 541 4.49 28.49 -28.28
C ASN A 541 5.51 27.81 -27.37
N ILE A 542 5.28 27.66 -26.07
CA ILE A 542 6.26 27.14 -25.10
C ILE A 542 6.91 25.81 -25.52
N ARG A 543 6.16 24.94 -26.22
CA ARG A 543 6.66 23.66 -26.71
C ARG A 543 7.71 23.79 -27.80
N ASP A 544 7.60 24.79 -28.67
CA ASP A 544 8.57 25.03 -29.74
C ASP A 544 9.91 25.56 -29.18
N TYR A 545 9.89 26.02 -27.93
CA TYR A 545 11.02 26.60 -27.22
C TYR A 545 11.51 25.73 -26.07
N THR A 546 10.98 24.52 -25.88
CA THR A 546 11.36 23.62 -24.79
C THR A 546 11.98 22.32 -25.29
N LYS A 547 12.97 21.83 -24.53
CA LYS A 547 13.62 20.53 -24.75
C LYS A 547 13.78 19.81 -23.42
N VAL A 548 13.52 18.51 -23.42
CA VAL A 548 13.61 17.67 -22.21
C VAL A 548 14.74 16.66 -22.35
N TYR A 549 15.59 16.57 -21.34
CA TYR A 549 16.71 15.63 -21.26
C TYR A 549 16.48 14.63 -20.14
N TYR A 550 16.55 13.34 -20.45
CA TYR A 550 16.58 12.25 -19.47
C TYR A 550 18.03 11.95 -19.10
N ILE A 551 18.38 12.08 -17.82
CA ILE A 551 19.76 11.96 -17.33
C ILE A 551 19.87 11.05 -16.08
N SER A 552 18.91 10.12 -15.90
CA SER A 552 18.95 9.19 -14.78
C SER A 552 20.14 8.22 -14.82
N ASP A 553 20.76 8.01 -15.98
CA ASP A 553 22.00 7.23 -16.11
C ASP A 553 23.15 7.83 -15.27
N LEU A 554 23.15 9.14 -15.04
CA LEU A 554 24.11 9.80 -14.16
C LEU A 554 24.01 9.30 -12.72
N LEU A 555 22.81 8.90 -12.26
CA LEU A 555 22.61 8.37 -10.91
C LEU A 555 23.43 7.09 -10.67
N ASP A 556 23.76 6.32 -11.71
CA ASP A 556 24.52 5.07 -11.55
C ASP A 556 25.98 5.31 -11.14
N LYS A 557 26.48 6.52 -11.40
CA LYS A 557 27.83 6.97 -11.01
C LYS A 557 27.86 7.51 -9.57
N GLU A 558 26.70 7.77 -8.99
CA GLU A 558 26.58 8.34 -7.65
C GLU A 558 26.59 7.27 -6.56
N SER A 559 26.97 7.71 -5.36
CA SER A 559 26.86 6.88 -4.16
C SER A 559 25.41 6.48 -3.91
N LYS A 560 25.17 5.24 -3.47
CA LYS A 560 23.85 4.79 -3.00
C LYS A 560 23.30 5.62 -1.83
N TYR A 561 24.16 6.39 -1.16
CA TYR A 561 23.80 7.28 -0.05
C TYR A 561 23.73 8.77 -0.44
N ALA A 562 23.90 9.11 -1.73
CA ALA A 562 23.80 10.49 -2.20
C ALA A 562 22.44 11.09 -1.81
N SER A 563 22.42 12.31 -1.26
CA SER A 563 21.17 13.01 -0.93
C SER A 563 20.46 13.47 -2.19
N ASP A 564 19.14 13.72 -2.12
CA ASP A 564 18.41 14.29 -3.26
C ASP A 564 18.95 15.67 -3.66
N GLU A 565 19.47 16.45 -2.71
CA GLU A 565 20.16 17.72 -2.98
C GLU A 565 21.42 17.54 -3.83
N HIS A 566 22.26 16.55 -3.50
CA HIS A 566 23.44 16.21 -4.30
C HIS A 566 23.04 15.74 -5.71
N LEU A 567 22.00 14.93 -5.81
CA LEU A 567 21.48 14.49 -7.12
C LEU A 567 20.95 15.66 -7.96
N LEU A 568 20.41 16.72 -7.33
CA LEU A 568 20.01 17.95 -8.03
C LEU A 568 21.22 18.77 -8.48
N GLU A 569 22.31 18.77 -7.69
CA GLU A 569 23.59 19.39 -8.07
C GLU A 569 24.18 18.72 -9.32
N VAL A 570 24.14 17.38 -9.39
CA VAL A 570 24.56 16.62 -10.59
C VAL A 570 23.78 17.07 -11.83
N ALA A 571 22.46 17.27 -11.70
CA ALA A 571 21.65 17.81 -12.79
C ALA A 571 22.02 19.26 -13.15
N GLY A 572 22.27 20.11 -12.15
CA GLY A 572 22.73 21.49 -12.37
C GLY A 572 24.07 21.56 -13.12
N ASN A 573 25.00 20.68 -12.75
CA ASN A 573 26.28 20.54 -13.45
C ASN A 573 26.09 20.10 -14.89
N TYR A 574 25.19 19.15 -15.16
CA TYR A 574 24.84 18.77 -16.54
C TYR A 574 24.23 19.95 -17.32
N CYS A 575 23.32 20.73 -16.71
CA CYS A 575 22.72 21.91 -17.36
C CYS A 575 23.79 22.90 -17.84
N SER A 576 24.84 23.13 -17.06
CA SER A 576 25.94 24.04 -17.44
C SER A 576 26.75 23.58 -18.66
N GLN A 577 26.60 22.31 -19.05
CA GLN A 577 27.30 21.69 -20.18
C GLN A 577 26.41 21.60 -21.44
N ILE A 578 25.12 21.91 -21.34
CA ILE A 578 24.21 21.90 -22.49
C ILE A 578 24.61 23.04 -23.44
N ASP A 579 24.91 22.70 -24.70
CA ASP A 579 25.18 23.70 -25.72
C ASP A 579 23.93 24.55 -25.97
N ILE A 580 24.08 25.88 -25.95
CA ILE A 580 22.97 26.81 -26.16
C ILE A 580 22.37 26.61 -27.55
N SER A 581 23.16 26.25 -28.56
CA SER A 581 22.63 25.98 -29.90
C SER A 581 21.69 24.77 -29.94
N GLU A 582 21.79 23.84 -28.98
CA GLU A 582 20.89 22.68 -28.90
C GLU A 582 19.48 23.00 -28.42
N ILE A 583 19.31 24.15 -27.76
CA ILE A 583 18.03 24.60 -27.20
C ILE A 583 17.55 25.91 -27.83
N ALA A 584 18.38 26.56 -28.65
CA ALA A 584 18.09 27.86 -29.23
C ALA A 584 16.86 27.83 -30.15
N PRO A 585 16.06 28.92 -30.17
CA PRO A 585 15.02 29.14 -31.16
C PRO A 585 15.47 28.87 -32.60
N LEU A 586 14.56 28.36 -33.44
CA LEU A 586 14.82 28.22 -34.88
C LEU A 586 15.28 29.55 -35.52
N GLU A 587 14.70 30.67 -35.09
CA GLU A 587 15.04 32.02 -35.55
C GLU A 587 16.50 32.39 -35.24
N PHE A 588 17.04 31.91 -34.12
CA PHE A 588 18.43 32.12 -33.74
C PHE A 588 19.36 31.24 -34.60
N LEU A 589 18.99 29.96 -34.80
CA LEU A 589 19.73 29.04 -35.66
C LEU A 589 19.75 29.51 -37.12
N GLU A 590 18.64 30.02 -37.64
CA GLU A 590 18.57 30.61 -38.98
C GLU A 590 19.46 31.86 -39.09
N LEU A 591 19.53 32.67 -38.04
CA LEU A 591 20.38 33.85 -37.98
C LEU A 591 21.88 33.48 -37.95
N GLU A 592 22.23 32.46 -37.16
CA GLU A 592 23.59 31.90 -37.09
C GLU A 592 24.02 31.29 -38.43
N ASN A 593 23.17 30.46 -39.04
CA ASN A 593 23.40 29.89 -40.36
C ASN A 593 23.54 30.98 -41.44
N SER A 594 22.71 32.03 -41.36
CA SER A 594 22.81 33.19 -42.27
C SER A 594 24.11 33.96 -42.09
N LEU A 595 24.58 34.10 -40.85
CA LEU A 595 25.88 34.70 -40.52
C LEU A 595 27.04 33.86 -41.05
N GLU A 596 26.98 32.54 -40.87
CA GLU A 596 28.03 31.66 -41.39
C GLU A 596 28.08 31.69 -42.93
N SER A 597 26.92 31.63 -43.57
CA SER A 597 26.79 31.72 -45.03
C SER A 597 27.36 33.03 -45.58
N ILE A 598 27.00 34.19 -45.01
CA ILE A 598 27.52 35.48 -45.47
C ILE A 598 29.01 35.63 -45.19
N ASN A 599 29.53 35.05 -44.10
CA ASN A 599 30.97 35.03 -43.80
C ASN A 599 31.75 34.26 -44.86
N ARG A 600 31.25 33.07 -45.25
CA ARG A 600 31.84 32.27 -46.34
C ARG A 600 31.80 33.02 -47.67
N GLU A 601 30.69 33.69 -47.98
CA GLU A 601 30.55 34.50 -49.20
C GLU A 601 31.54 35.69 -49.20
N ILE A 602 31.68 36.40 -48.08
CA ILE A 602 32.64 37.51 -47.94
C ILE A 602 34.07 37.01 -48.13
N GLU A 603 34.45 35.90 -47.49
CA GLU A 603 35.80 35.35 -47.62
C GLU A 603 36.09 34.87 -49.05
N GLN A 604 35.10 34.28 -49.74
CA GLN A 604 35.23 33.93 -51.15
C GLN A 604 35.40 35.18 -52.03
N LYS A 605 34.52 36.17 -51.88
CA LYS A 605 34.58 37.42 -52.66
C LYS A 605 35.87 38.19 -52.40
N LYS A 606 36.38 38.21 -51.17
CA LYS A 606 37.64 38.84 -50.77
C LYS A 606 38.84 38.25 -51.50
N ARG A 607 38.85 36.92 -51.72
CA ARG A 607 39.91 36.23 -52.48
C ARG A 607 39.88 36.58 -53.97
N THR A 608 38.71 36.85 -54.53
CA THR A 608 38.52 37.14 -55.96
C THR A 608 38.31 38.63 -56.25
N LEU A 609 38.47 39.50 -55.26
CA LEU A 609 38.10 40.92 -55.36
C LEU A 609 39.07 41.70 -56.26
N ASN A 610 38.56 42.22 -57.38
CA ASN A 610 39.28 43.24 -58.14
C ASN A 610 38.99 44.64 -57.55
N ARG A 611 39.97 45.20 -56.83
CA ARG A 611 39.84 46.49 -56.15
C ARG A 611 39.66 47.68 -57.10
N TYR A 612 39.93 47.51 -58.40
CA TYR A 612 39.77 48.55 -59.41
C TYR A 612 38.42 48.45 -60.16
N SER A 613 37.62 47.41 -59.88
CA SER A 613 36.26 47.24 -60.42
C SER A 613 35.25 47.78 -59.43
N SER A 614 34.63 48.92 -59.76
CA SER A 614 33.59 49.53 -58.91
C SER A 614 32.47 48.54 -58.62
N ARG A 615 32.06 47.76 -59.62
CA ARG A 615 31.03 46.72 -59.49
C ARG A 615 31.41 45.62 -58.48
N ASP A 616 32.65 45.15 -58.50
CA ASP A 616 33.09 44.08 -57.58
C ASP A 616 33.24 44.61 -56.16
N VAL A 617 33.73 45.84 -56.00
CA VAL A 617 33.81 46.54 -54.72
C VAL A 617 32.42 46.79 -54.14
N ASP A 618 31.45 47.24 -54.95
CA ASP A 618 30.06 47.45 -54.51
C ASP A 618 29.38 46.14 -54.08
N ASN A 619 29.59 45.06 -54.85
CA ASN A 619 29.07 43.74 -54.52
C ASN A 619 29.67 43.17 -53.22
N TYR A 620 30.97 43.40 -52.98
CA TYR A 620 31.63 43.03 -51.73
C TYR A 620 31.10 43.86 -50.55
N ASN A 621 31.02 45.18 -50.70
CA ASN A 621 30.50 46.09 -49.68
C ASN A 621 29.05 45.78 -49.31
N LYS A 622 28.21 45.35 -50.28
CA LYS A 622 26.85 44.88 -50.02
C LYS A 622 26.83 43.67 -49.08
N SER A 623 27.66 42.66 -49.33
CA SER A 623 27.76 41.49 -48.44
C SER A 623 28.27 41.87 -47.05
N VAL A 624 29.26 42.76 -46.95
CA VAL A 624 29.77 43.27 -45.65
C VAL A 624 28.69 44.06 -44.89
N ASN A 625 27.89 44.87 -45.58
CA ASN A 625 26.79 45.59 -44.94
C ASN A 625 25.68 44.65 -44.46
N GLN A 626 25.37 43.61 -45.23
CA GLN A 626 24.45 42.56 -44.82
C GLN A 626 24.97 41.78 -43.61
N GLN A 627 26.26 41.43 -43.57
CA GLN A 627 26.90 40.83 -42.40
C GLN A 627 26.81 41.76 -41.18
N LYS A 628 27.12 43.06 -41.30
CA LYS A 628 26.98 44.02 -40.19
C LYS A 628 25.54 44.10 -39.67
N PHE A 629 24.56 44.06 -40.56
CA PHE A 629 23.15 44.02 -40.18
C PHE A 629 22.80 42.74 -39.41
N LEU A 630 23.23 41.57 -39.90
CA LEU A 630 23.00 40.28 -39.24
C LEU A 630 23.74 40.19 -37.90
N VAL A 631 24.98 40.67 -37.79
CA VAL A 631 25.75 40.74 -36.53
C VAL A 631 25.04 41.64 -35.54
N LYS A 632 24.52 42.80 -35.97
CA LYS A 632 23.73 43.67 -35.10
C LYS A 632 22.45 42.97 -34.63
N LYS A 633 21.75 42.25 -35.52
CA LYS A 633 20.55 41.47 -35.16
C LYS A 633 20.90 40.37 -34.16
N TYR A 634 22.02 39.67 -34.36
CA TYR A 634 22.51 38.58 -33.51
C TYR A 634 22.93 39.08 -32.13
N ASN A 635 23.71 40.16 -32.07
CA ASN A 635 24.12 40.78 -30.80
C ASN A 635 22.93 41.37 -30.01
N ASN A 636 21.87 41.78 -30.71
CA ASN A 636 20.63 42.24 -30.08
C ASN A 636 19.69 41.09 -29.71
N PHE A 637 19.97 39.86 -30.16
CA PHE A 637 19.18 38.67 -29.85
C PHE A 637 19.61 38.15 -28.47
N GLN A 638 19.06 38.75 -27.41
CA GLN A 638 19.28 38.27 -26.05
C GLN A 638 18.48 36.97 -25.86
N LEU A 639 19.18 35.86 -25.63
CA LEU A 639 18.55 34.59 -25.27
C LEU A 639 18.31 34.57 -23.76
N GLU A 640 17.07 34.35 -23.36
CA GLU A 640 16.74 33.94 -22.00
C GLU A 640 16.65 32.42 -21.97
N ASN A 641 17.52 31.80 -21.16
CA ASN A 641 17.49 30.36 -20.92
C ASN A 641 16.91 30.11 -19.53
N ARG A 642 15.93 29.21 -19.46
CA ARG A 642 15.30 28.78 -18.20
C ARG A 642 15.44 27.27 -18.07
N PHE A 643 15.92 26.79 -16.92
CA PHE A 643 16.11 25.38 -16.66
C PHE A 643 15.30 24.95 -15.44
N ILE A 644 14.60 23.83 -15.57
CA ILE A 644 13.96 23.14 -14.45
C ILE A 644 14.65 21.80 -14.26
N ASN A 645 15.32 21.65 -13.13
CA ASN A 645 15.85 20.36 -12.68
C ASN A 645 14.77 19.67 -11.86
N SER A 646 14.44 18.44 -12.22
CA SER A 646 13.48 17.62 -11.48
C SER A 646 14.06 16.25 -11.17
N ILE A 647 14.12 15.92 -9.88
CA ILE A 647 14.15 14.54 -9.42
C ILE A 647 12.70 14.15 -9.16
N GLY A 648 12.23 13.13 -9.85
CA GLY A 648 10.94 12.52 -9.55
C GLY A 648 11.00 11.80 -8.20
N GLY A 649 10.53 12.47 -7.15
CA GLY A 649 10.19 11.91 -5.83
C GLY A 649 8.77 11.35 -5.75
N GLY A 650 8.45 10.70 -4.63
CA GLY A 650 7.36 9.75 -4.44
C GLY A 650 5.96 10.27 -4.15
N ILE A 651 5.01 9.34 -4.27
CA ILE A 651 3.58 9.45 -3.98
C ILE A 651 3.29 8.50 -2.80
N ASN A 652 2.40 8.90 -1.89
CA ASN A 652 1.86 8.08 -0.79
C ASN A 652 0.35 7.90 -1.10
N LEU A 653 -0.40 6.93 -0.54
CA LEU A 653 -1.80 6.63 -0.93
C LEU A 653 -2.70 6.18 0.25
N ARG A 654 -2.74 6.92 1.36
CA ARG A 654 -3.58 6.59 2.53
C ARG A 654 -5.10 6.49 2.24
N PRO A 655 -5.82 5.47 2.78
CA PRO A 655 -7.11 5.04 2.21
C PRO A 655 -8.36 5.44 3.03
N SER A 656 -8.29 6.47 3.88
CA SER A 656 -9.39 6.86 4.79
C SER A 656 -10.54 7.67 4.15
N GLU A 657 -10.52 7.92 2.84
CA GLU A 657 -11.41 8.91 2.18
C GLU A 657 -12.51 8.34 1.24
N PHE A 658 -12.75 7.03 1.22
CA PHE A 658 -13.89 6.46 0.48
C PHE A 658 -15.25 6.95 1.03
N LYS A 659 -15.92 7.89 0.37
CA LYS A 659 -17.16 8.47 0.94
C LYS A 659 -18.37 8.65 0.01
N ARG A 660 -18.37 8.22 -1.25
CA ARG A 660 -19.49 8.61 -2.15
C ARG A 660 -20.32 7.47 -2.74
N ILE A 661 -21.34 7.04 -2.00
CA ILE A 661 -22.53 6.40 -2.57
C ILE A 661 -23.68 7.41 -2.62
N SER A 662 -24.27 7.61 -3.80
CA SER A 662 -25.44 8.45 -3.97
C SER A 662 -26.72 7.61 -3.99
N ARG A 663 -27.60 7.79 -3.01
CA ARG A 663 -28.94 7.18 -3.02
C ARG A 663 -29.88 8.04 -3.88
N ASN A 664 -30.09 7.63 -5.14
CA ASN A 664 -31.01 8.31 -6.05
C ASN A 664 -31.76 7.31 -6.93
N ARG A 665 -32.95 6.89 -6.49
CA ARG A 665 -33.81 5.93 -7.22
C ARG A 665 -34.22 6.40 -8.62
N ASN A 666 -34.12 7.68 -8.92
CA ASN A 666 -34.52 8.28 -10.19
C ASN A 666 -33.36 8.53 -11.15
N ALA A 667 -32.14 8.13 -10.79
CA ALA A 667 -30.97 8.31 -11.63
C ALA A 667 -31.18 7.67 -13.02
N PRO A 668 -30.80 8.36 -14.12
CA PRO A 668 -30.97 7.85 -15.49
C PRO A 668 -30.43 6.42 -15.68
N LYS A 669 -29.26 6.13 -15.10
CA LYS A 669 -28.61 4.81 -15.15
C LYS A 669 -29.46 3.69 -14.53
N LEU A 670 -30.10 3.96 -13.39
CA LEU A 670 -31.00 2.99 -12.75
C LEU A 670 -32.29 2.78 -13.56
N ARG A 671 -32.83 3.85 -14.17
CA ARG A 671 -34.00 3.74 -15.06
C ARG A 671 -33.68 2.90 -16.29
N GLU A 672 -32.49 3.04 -16.85
CA GLU A 672 -32.00 2.20 -17.94
C GLU A 672 -31.91 0.73 -17.50
N LEU A 673 -31.23 0.45 -16.37
CA LEU A 673 -31.07 -0.92 -15.87
C LEU A 673 -32.41 -1.61 -15.59
N ARG A 674 -33.42 -0.91 -15.05
CA ARG A 674 -34.77 -1.48 -14.86
C ARG A 674 -35.44 -1.84 -16.19
N LYS A 675 -35.28 -1.01 -17.23
CA LYS A 675 -35.79 -1.31 -18.58
C LYS A 675 -35.10 -2.52 -19.18
N VAL A 676 -33.79 -2.64 -18.97
CA VAL A 676 -32.99 -3.79 -19.43
C VAL A 676 -33.41 -5.06 -18.68
N LYS A 677 -33.54 -4.99 -17.35
CA LYS A 677 -33.98 -6.11 -16.50
C LYS A 677 -35.27 -6.76 -16.98
N GLY A 678 -36.26 -5.96 -17.40
CA GLY A 678 -37.54 -6.46 -17.94
C GLY A 678 -37.46 -7.09 -19.34
N LYS A 679 -36.31 -7.02 -20.02
CA LYS A 679 -36.10 -7.48 -21.41
C LYS A 679 -35.05 -8.58 -21.56
N ILE A 680 -34.27 -8.83 -20.52
CA ILE A 680 -33.20 -9.83 -20.50
C ILE A 680 -33.78 -11.24 -20.72
N LYS A 681 -33.25 -11.95 -21.72
CA LYS A 681 -33.56 -13.37 -21.98
C LYS A 681 -32.34 -14.24 -21.71
N THR A 682 -32.56 -15.37 -21.06
CA THR A 682 -31.52 -16.38 -20.75
C THR A 682 -30.98 -17.05 -22.01
N VAL A 683 -29.66 -17.07 -22.17
CA VAL A 683 -28.94 -17.79 -23.24
C VAL A 683 -27.66 -18.39 -22.63
N GLY A 684 -27.66 -19.68 -22.30
CA GLY A 684 -26.55 -20.31 -21.57
C GLY A 684 -26.56 -19.95 -20.08
N LYS A 685 -25.40 -19.69 -19.46
CA LYS A 685 -25.33 -19.17 -18.07
C LYS A 685 -25.34 -17.64 -18.00
N VAL A 686 -25.53 -16.97 -19.13
CA VAL A 686 -25.68 -15.51 -19.20
C VAL A 686 -27.04 -15.15 -19.76
N ALA A 687 -27.47 -13.92 -19.50
CA ALA A 687 -28.73 -13.40 -19.99
C ALA A 687 -28.47 -12.08 -20.73
N LYS A 688 -29.10 -11.90 -21.90
CA LYS A 688 -28.75 -10.83 -22.86
C LYS A 688 -29.97 -9.99 -23.24
N SER A 689 -29.75 -8.69 -23.47
CA SER A 689 -30.74 -7.75 -24.03
C SER A 689 -30.04 -6.62 -24.77
N GLY A 690 -29.95 -6.71 -26.10
CA GLY A 690 -29.13 -5.77 -26.88
C GLY A 690 -27.64 -6.01 -26.63
N ASP A 691 -26.91 -4.95 -26.32
CA ASP A 691 -25.49 -5.00 -25.91
C ASP A 691 -25.30 -5.33 -24.42
N TRP A 692 -26.38 -5.34 -23.63
CA TRP A 692 -26.33 -5.70 -22.22
C TRP A 692 -26.22 -7.20 -22.00
N ILE A 693 -25.33 -7.57 -21.08
CA ILE A 693 -25.12 -8.93 -20.58
C ILE A 693 -25.25 -8.90 -19.06
N ARG A 694 -25.84 -9.95 -18.50
CA ARG A 694 -25.94 -10.21 -17.07
C ARG A 694 -25.57 -11.67 -16.82
N ASN A 695 -24.90 -11.97 -15.72
CA ASN A 695 -24.79 -13.37 -15.27
C ASN A 695 -26.18 -13.89 -14.85
N ILE A 696 -26.33 -15.21 -14.76
CA ILE A 696 -27.50 -15.85 -14.16
C ILE A 696 -27.13 -16.27 -12.74
N SER A 697 -28.08 -16.22 -11.81
CA SER A 697 -27.92 -16.94 -10.56
C SER A 697 -28.47 -18.34 -10.77
N SER A 698 -27.59 -19.30 -11.10
CA SER A 698 -27.97 -20.70 -10.96
C SER A 698 -27.76 -21.04 -9.48
N GLY A 699 -28.76 -21.59 -8.79
CA GLY A 699 -28.69 -21.86 -7.35
C GLY A 699 -27.64 -22.90 -6.93
N ILE A 700 -26.68 -23.22 -7.80
CA ILE A 700 -25.59 -24.17 -7.58
C ILE A 700 -24.27 -23.49 -7.98
N SER A 701 -23.62 -22.82 -7.03
CA SER A 701 -22.15 -22.74 -7.01
C SER A 701 -21.67 -22.27 -5.63
N GLY A 702 -20.59 -22.90 -5.17
CA GLY A 702 -19.82 -22.56 -3.96
C GLY A 702 -18.33 -22.67 -4.22
N SER A 703 -17.52 -22.76 -3.16
CA SER A 703 -16.08 -22.55 -3.31
C SER A 703 -15.41 -23.51 -4.28
N ARG A 704 -14.41 -22.99 -5.00
CA ARG A 704 -13.48 -23.86 -5.75
C ARG A 704 -12.63 -24.61 -4.73
N ILE A 705 -12.30 -25.86 -5.06
CA ILE A 705 -11.32 -26.68 -4.34
C ILE A 705 -10.02 -26.56 -5.12
N ASN A 706 -8.96 -26.04 -4.48
CA ASN A 706 -7.65 -25.92 -5.08
C ASN A 706 -6.83 -27.17 -4.77
N LYS A 707 -6.43 -27.90 -5.81
CA LYS A 707 -5.63 -29.12 -5.65
C LYS A 707 -4.23 -28.76 -5.12
N LEU A 708 -3.87 -29.34 -3.98
CA LEU A 708 -2.51 -29.30 -3.43
C LEU A 708 -1.60 -30.28 -4.20
N SER A 709 -0.29 -30.08 -4.12
CA SER A 709 0.68 -31.01 -4.72
C SER A 709 0.61 -32.40 -4.07
N THR A 710 0.96 -33.43 -4.84
CA THR A 710 0.91 -34.82 -4.38
C THR A 710 2.08 -35.15 -3.46
N ASN A 711 1.78 -35.73 -2.31
CA ASN A 711 2.71 -35.86 -1.18
C ASN A 711 2.93 -37.32 -0.81
N SER A 712 4.16 -37.67 -0.42
CA SER A 712 4.48 -38.98 0.13
C SER A 712 5.19 -38.85 1.48
N TRP A 713 4.73 -39.64 2.45
CA TRP A 713 5.32 -39.70 3.78
C TRP A 713 6.03 -41.04 3.96
N THR A 714 7.24 -40.99 4.47
CA THR A 714 8.03 -42.17 4.85
C THR A 714 8.52 -42.01 6.29
N SER A 715 8.50 -43.11 7.05
CA SER A 715 9.11 -43.15 8.37
C SER A 715 10.33 -44.06 8.34
N SER A 716 11.38 -43.65 9.04
CA SER A 716 12.56 -44.47 9.23
C SER A 716 12.96 -44.47 10.70
N LYS A 717 13.51 -45.59 11.17
CA LYS A 717 13.97 -45.74 12.54
C LYS A 717 15.48 -45.96 12.51
N SER A 718 16.22 -45.04 13.12
CA SER A 718 17.67 -45.14 13.23
C SER A 718 18.09 -46.26 14.19
N VAL A 719 19.33 -46.72 14.06
CA VAL A 719 19.94 -47.76 14.92
C VAL A 719 19.95 -47.37 16.40
N ASN A 720 19.98 -46.06 16.70
CA ASN A 720 19.96 -45.52 18.06
C ASN A 720 18.54 -45.33 18.63
N GLY A 721 17.51 -45.77 17.90
CA GLY A 721 16.12 -45.67 18.33
C GLY A 721 15.43 -44.34 18.02
N ASN A 722 16.14 -43.33 17.50
CA ASN A 722 15.52 -42.10 17.01
C ASN A 722 14.64 -42.42 15.80
N ILE A 723 13.40 -41.91 15.83
CA ILE A 723 12.46 -42.00 14.72
C ILE A 723 12.60 -40.72 13.91
N GLU A 724 12.79 -40.87 12.61
CA GLU A 724 12.84 -39.77 11.66
C GLU A 724 11.66 -39.91 10.69
N TYR A 725 10.86 -38.86 10.63
CA TYR A 725 9.72 -38.77 9.70
C TYR A 725 10.10 -37.86 8.56
N ASN A 726 10.04 -38.39 7.34
CA ASN A 726 10.42 -37.68 6.13
C ASN A 726 9.20 -37.56 5.20
N TYR A 727 8.86 -36.34 4.87
CA TYR A 727 7.98 -35.98 3.78
C TYR A 727 8.82 -35.69 2.55
N HIS A 728 8.38 -36.19 1.39
CA HIS A 728 8.87 -35.75 0.09
C HIS A 728 7.70 -35.53 -0.86
N SER A 729 7.67 -34.35 -1.49
CA SER A 729 6.75 -34.04 -2.58
C SER A 729 7.43 -34.28 -3.93
N ASN A 730 6.62 -34.42 -4.98
CA ASN A 730 7.13 -34.52 -6.35
C ASN A 730 7.80 -33.22 -6.85
N SER A 731 7.56 -32.08 -6.18
CA SER A 731 8.23 -30.80 -6.44
C SER A 731 9.62 -30.70 -5.81
N GLY A 732 10.06 -31.71 -5.06
CA GLY A 732 11.33 -31.71 -4.33
C GLY A 732 11.25 -31.09 -2.94
N ASP A 733 10.04 -30.76 -2.47
CA ASP A 733 9.82 -30.27 -1.10
C ASP A 733 10.04 -31.40 -0.12
N TYR A 734 10.57 -31.09 1.06
CA TYR A 734 10.75 -32.07 2.12
C TYR A 734 10.43 -31.50 3.50
N ALA A 735 9.99 -32.35 4.41
CA ALA A 735 9.84 -32.03 5.81
C ALA A 735 10.41 -33.18 6.64
N THR A 736 11.22 -32.85 7.63
CA THR A 736 11.90 -33.82 8.50
C THR A 736 11.62 -33.47 9.95
N SER A 737 11.19 -34.46 10.72
CA SER A 737 11.12 -34.37 12.19
C SER A 737 12.09 -35.38 12.78
N SER A 738 12.97 -34.90 13.66
CA SER A 738 13.91 -35.71 14.40
C SER A 738 13.77 -35.43 15.89
N GLN A 739 13.57 -36.48 16.68
CA GLN A 739 13.35 -36.38 18.12
C GLN A 739 14.26 -37.33 18.89
N ASN A 740 14.85 -36.82 19.97
CA ASN A 740 15.46 -37.60 21.04
C ASN A 740 14.87 -37.17 22.41
N LEU A 741 15.31 -37.80 23.51
CA LEU A 741 14.73 -37.56 24.85
C LEU A 741 14.88 -36.12 25.39
N LEU A 742 15.86 -35.36 24.91
CA LEU A 742 16.20 -34.04 25.46
C LEU A 742 16.08 -32.91 24.44
N GLU A 743 16.01 -33.25 23.15
CA GLU A 743 16.03 -32.31 22.04
C GLU A 743 15.18 -32.82 20.88
N TRP A 744 14.60 -31.88 20.15
CA TRP A 744 13.96 -32.16 18.88
C TRP A 744 14.29 -31.07 17.87
N GLN A 745 14.25 -31.46 16.60
CA GLN A 745 14.41 -30.57 15.47
C GLN A 745 13.37 -30.91 14.41
N LEU A 746 12.63 -29.88 14.01
CA LEU A 746 11.80 -29.84 12.82
C LEU A 746 12.53 -29.06 11.74
N LYS A 747 12.54 -29.59 10.52
CA LYS A 747 13.10 -28.90 9.37
C LYS A 747 12.19 -29.10 8.17
N THR A 748 11.73 -28.01 7.58
CA THR A 748 10.90 -28.01 6.37
C THR A 748 11.60 -27.24 5.27
N SER A 749 11.58 -27.77 4.05
CA SER A 749 12.02 -27.06 2.87
C SER A 749 10.96 -27.20 1.79
N VAL A 750 10.35 -26.10 1.39
CA VAL A 750 9.28 -26.11 0.39
C VAL A 750 9.52 -24.97 -0.59
N ASN A 751 9.53 -25.30 -1.87
CA ASN A 751 9.82 -24.37 -2.96
C ASN A 751 11.15 -23.62 -2.78
N GLY A 752 12.14 -24.27 -2.16
CA GLY A 752 13.47 -23.71 -1.89
C GLY A 752 13.59 -22.88 -0.62
N SER A 753 12.48 -22.51 0.03
CA SER A 753 12.49 -21.86 1.34
C SER A 753 12.66 -22.90 2.44
N GLU A 754 13.58 -22.65 3.38
CA GLU A 754 13.94 -23.57 4.45
C GLU A 754 13.59 -22.97 5.82
N ASP A 755 12.77 -23.68 6.60
CA ASP A 755 12.47 -23.33 7.99
C ASP A 755 13.00 -24.43 8.91
N ILE A 756 13.60 -24.03 10.03
CA ILE A 756 14.20 -24.93 11.02
C ILE A 756 13.79 -24.48 12.40
N VAL A 757 13.15 -25.38 13.15
CA VAL A 757 12.79 -25.17 14.56
C VAL A 757 13.49 -26.22 15.39
N LYS A 758 14.24 -25.80 16.40
CA LYS A 758 14.94 -26.69 17.35
C LYS A 758 14.60 -26.30 18.77
N TYR A 759 14.39 -27.28 19.63
CA TYR A 759 14.23 -27.02 21.06
C TYR A 759 15.06 -28.00 21.87
N SER A 760 15.78 -27.47 22.85
CA SER A 760 16.59 -28.23 23.80
C SER A 760 16.02 -28.04 25.20
N ILE A 761 15.47 -29.12 25.76
CA ILE A 761 14.87 -29.14 27.10
C ILE A 761 15.94 -28.83 28.16
N ALA A 762 17.13 -29.41 28.00
CA ALA A 762 18.24 -29.28 28.96
C ALA A 762 18.72 -27.83 29.09
N SER A 763 18.75 -27.09 27.98
CA SER A 763 19.18 -25.69 27.96
C SER A 763 18.02 -24.69 28.01
N ASN A 764 16.78 -25.18 27.96
CA ASN A 764 15.56 -24.38 27.85
C ASN A 764 15.68 -23.33 26.71
N LEU A 765 16.18 -23.78 25.56
CA LEU A 765 16.53 -22.95 24.41
C LEU A 765 15.70 -23.36 23.20
N LEU A 766 14.92 -22.42 22.67
CA LEU A 766 14.22 -22.52 21.40
C LEU A 766 15.03 -21.77 20.34
N GLN A 767 15.38 -22.44 19.24
CA GLN A 767 16.05 -21.85 18.09
C GLN A 767 15.10 -21.94 16.90
N VAL A 768 14.81 -20.81 16.26
CA VAL A 768 13.97 -20.76 15.07
C VAL A 768 14.71 -20.07 13.94
N TYR A 769 14.59 -20.63 12.77
CA TYR A 769 15.02 -20.08 11.51
C TYR A 769 13.83 -20.18 10.56
N HIS A 770 13.41 -19.04 10.03
CA HIS A 770 12.41 -18.96 8.98
C HIS A 770 12.99 -18.19 7.82
N ASP A 771 12.68 -18.61 6.60
CA ASP A 771 13.08 -17.90 5.39
C ASP A 771 12.33 -16.55 5.33
N GLY A 772 12.97 -15.50 5.85
CA GLY A 772 12.34 -14.20 6.11
C GLY A 772 12.82 -13.53 7.41
N PHE A 773 13.38 -14.29 8.35
CA PHE A 773 14.06 -13.71 9.51
C PHE A 773 15.47 -13.26 9.14
N ILE A 774 15.91 -12.12 9.66
CA ILE A 774 17.25 -11.55 9.38
C ILE A 774 18.37 -12.46 9.90
N LYS A 775 18.08 -13.24 10.94
CA LYS A 775 19.00 -14.16 11.61
C LYS A 775 18.21 -15.28 12.28
N GLU A 776 18.91 -16.38 12.59
CA GLU A 776 18.43 -17.37 13.55
C GLU A 776 18.04 -16.66 14.85
N ALA A 777 16.81 -16.89 15.30
CA ALA A 777 16.27 -16.31 16.52
C ALA A 777 16.35 -17.33 17.67
N ARG A 778 16.80 -16.86 18.84
CA ARG A 778 16.98 -17.71 20.03
C ARG A 778 16.09 -17.23 21.16
N GLY A 779 15.16 -18.08 21.59
CA GLY A 779 14.21 -17.80 22.66
C GLY A 779 14.47 -18.64 23.91
N ARG A 780 14.16 -18.08 25.08
CA ARG A 780 14.13 -18.83 26.35
C ARG A 780 12.77 -18.70 27.01
N ILE A 781 12.29 -19.80 27.58
CA ILE A 781 11.05 -19.83 28.36
C ILE A 781 11.36 -19.28 29.76
N SER A 782 10.54 -18.35 30.26
CA SER A 782 10.63 -17.83 31.62
C SER A 782 10.45 -18.94 32.67
N SER A 783 10.95 -18.71 33.88
CA SER A 783 10.85 -19.66 34.99
C SER A 783 9.41 -20.00 35.38
N ASP A 784 8.46 -19.07 35.18
CA ASP A 784 7.04 -19.31 35.41
C ASP A 784 6.33 -20.01 34.24
N GLY A 785 7.06 -20.28 33.15
CA GLY A 785 6.55 -20.94 31.96
C GLY A 785 5.57 -20.13 31.12
N LYS A 786 5.34 -18.84 31.44
CA LYS A 786 4.31 -18.00 30.82
C LYS A 786 4.83 -17.06 29.74
N ARG A 787 6.14 -16.88 29.61
CA ARG A 787 6.75 -15.95 28.65
C ARG A 787 7.86 -16.63 27.87
N ILE A 788 7.96 -16.31 26.59
CA ILE A 788 9.14 -16.57 25.78
C ILE A 788 9.70 -15.22 25.33
N VAL A 789 11.00 -15.04 25.53
CA VAL A 789 11.72 -13.82 25.13
C VAL A 789 12.82 -14.21 24.16
N PHE A 790 12.73 -13.70 22.93
CA PHE A 790 13.78 -13.86 21.92
C PHE A 790 14.96 -12.90 22.18
N GLN A 791 16.17 -13.31 21.78
CA GLN A 791 17.46 -12.63 21.97
C GLN A 791 18.17 -12.31 20.65
#